data_AF-A0A7I8DNW1-F1
#
_entry.id   AF-A0A7I8DNW1-F1
#
_cell.length_a   1.000
_cell.length_b   1.000
_cell.length_c   1.000
_cell.angle_alpha   90.00
_cell.angle_beta   90.00
_cell.angle_gamma   90.00
#
_symmetry.space_group_name_H-M   'P 1'
#
loop_
_entity.id
_entity.type
_entity.pdbx_description
1 polymer ?
#
loop_
_entity_poly.entity_id
_entity_poly.type
_entity_poly.pdbx_seq_one_letter_code
_entity_poly.pdbx_strand_id
1 'polypeptide(L)'
;MKKYRVALMIICCLALLSSFMVFDSTVQAVSTAIDKCDSTAGWSGSDSVSLDTTNKKEGTGCLTKTGSGTDWFKKTLSPAVNSGVSESNGYIHLWLYVSDAGKLASTGAQLEITSSGGPDVNEYSWNLMNAGLVSGWNELSLKLSNAAKIGNPDLTAINFVRVYYFLTGSITCKLDDVYFTDGNGGGGLSDLIITDLTCSPASPQPGNAVTLSATVKNQGNAATPAGTILGVGFQIDGAATSLWSDNYTASLGPGSSIVLTVNGGTNGTTWTAISGTHTITAYVDDVNRIAESNESNNIFTKSITVGGTSSGDIVGKVIVGYQGWFDAPGDGAPANNWVHWANGSMPAPGNQNFEIYPDTREYTTLFNTGYANLLNGSPARLFSSYSTQTVNKHFEWMQTYGIDGAAIQRFGGELSDPNRKAQRDSVTMKVKTASETYGRKFYVMYDISGMGSDFGTKLEADWTSTITGSLNLLSSSAYAKQNGKPVVCIWGMGFNDGGHPGDAAECISIINWFKAQGCYVIGGVPTYWRDCDNAHPLASDPGATNDSKTGFQNVYKAFNMIQPWMVGRIRGITGAGSADNFKTYIIGPDYNYCQVNGMDYAPVIFPGFAWSNMHNGTTPKNEIPRLHGDFMWNQAYNTATLGITSAYIAMFDEYDEGTAIAKAAEDSSMIPTNQYFLTLDADGIHCTSDFYLRLTGDITKMLKGLIPKTSTHPTAH
;
A
#
# COMPACT_ATOMS: atom_id res chain seq x y z
N MET A 1 73.02 -19.84 13.99
CA MET A 1 72.90 -18.99 12.78
C MET A 1 72.04 -17.78 13.15
N LYS A 2 72.67 -16.66 13.53
CA LYS A 2 72.58 -15.32 12.89
C LYS A 2 71.13 -14.84 12.63
N LYS A 3 70.62 -13.71 13.13
CA LYS A 3 71.15 -12.63 13.98
C LYS A 3 70.00 -11.69 14.48
N TYR A 4 70.02 -11.31 15.78
CA TYR A 4 69.88 -9.95 16.37
C TYR A 4 68.53 -9.19 16.26
N ARG A 5 68.05 -8.34 17.21
CA ARG A 5 68.31 -8.00 18.63
C ARG A 5 67.25 -6.96 19.07
N VAL A 6 66.71 -7.13 20.29
CA VAL A 6 66.52 -6.13 21.39
C VAL A 6 65.49 -4.98 21.27
N ALA A 7 64.36 -5.17 21.98
CA ALA A 7 63.76 -4.42 23.11
C ALA A 7 63.93 -2.88 23.28
N LEU A 8 62.82 -2.16 23.57
CA LEU A 8 62.35 -1.72 24.91
C LEU A 8 61.66 -0.31 24.91
N MET A 9 60.55 -0.21 25.66
CA MET A 9 60.13 0.91 26.56
C MET A 9 59.17 2.05 26.12
N ILE A 10 57.93 1.98 26.65
CA ILE A 10 57.19 2.94 27.52
C ILE A 10 56.75 4.34 26.99
N ILE A 11 55.40 4.53 27.00
CA ILE A 11 54.58 5.66 27.50
C ILE A 11 55.22 7.07 27.51
N CYS A 12 54.70 8.00 26.70
CA CYS A 12 54.08 9.28 27.13
C CYS A 12 53.86 10.25 25.95
N CYS A 13 52.87 11.12 26.15
CA CYS A 13 52.72 12.46 25.56
C CYS A 13 52.24 12.58 24.11
N LEU A 14 50.91 12.64 24.00
CA LEU A 14 50.22 13.69 23.25
C LEU A 14 50.83 15.07 23.55
N ALA A 15 50.80 15.92 22.52
CA ALA A 15 51.17 17.35 22.46
C ALA A 15 52.57 17.65 21.92
N LEU A 16 52.64 18.16 20.67
CA LEU A 16 52.94 19.58 20.42
C LEU A 16 52.90 19.98 18.93
N LEU A 17 52.33 21.17 18.71
CA LEU A 17 52.34 22.09 17.55
C LEU A 17 51.43 21.75 16.35
N SER A 18 50.24 22.35 16.19
CA SER A 18 49.83 23.77 16.03
C SER A 18 50.29 24.43 14.72
N SER A 19 49.36 24.64 13.77
CA SER A 19 48.75 25.96 13.49
C SER A 19 48.18 26.06 12.06
N PHE A 20 47.08 26.82 11.98
CA PHE A 20 46.40 27.38 10.81
C PHE A 20 45.38 26.50 10.06
N MET A 21 44.14 26.50 10.57
CA MET A 21 42.98 26.77 9.71
C MET A 21 42.13 27.85 10.38
N VAL A 22 42.05 28.99 9.71
CA VAL A 22 41.07 30.04 10.00
C VAL A 22 39.73 29.51 9.51
N PHE A 23 38.81 29.21 10.42
CA PHE A 23 37.41 29.04 10.07
C PHE A 23 36.68 30.35 10.36
N ASP A 24 36.10 30.89 9.28
CA ASP A 24 35.16 31.98 9.29
C ASP A 24 33.94 31.58 10.15
N SER A 25 33.61 32.45 11.11
CA SER A 25 32.62 32.19 12.16
C SER A 25 31.20 32.34 11.61
N THR A 26 30.51 31.22 11.38
CA THR A 26 29.05 31.20 11.24
C THR A 26 28.38 31.36 12.61
N VAL A 27 27.38 32.23 12.67
CA VAL A 27 26.52 32.46 13.85
C VAL A 27 25.87 31.15 14.28
N GLN A 28 26.44 30.53 15.31
CA GLN A 28 25.84 29.45 16.10
C GLN A 28 24.97 30.12 17.18
N ALA A 29 23.73 29.68 17.37
CA ALA A 29 22.90 30.14 18.49
C ALA A 29 23.66 29.84 19.81
N VAL A 30 23.79 30.86 20.66
CA VAL A 30 24.67 30.78 21.84
C VAL A 30 23.93 30.01 22.95
N SER A 31 24.42 28.83 23.32
CA SER A 31 24.01 28.14 24.55
C SER A 31 25.08 28.32 25.63
N THR A 32 24.65 28.74 26.83
CA THR A 32 25.56 29.00 27.95
C THR A 32 25.13 28.18 29.15
N ALA A 33 25.91 27.15 29.48
CA ALA A 33 25.65 26.33 30.66
C ALA A 33 25.84 27.13 31.96
N ILE A 34 24.86 27.02 32.87
CA ILE A 34 25.02 27.41 34.28
C ILE A 34 25.70 26.27 35.02
N ASP A 35 25.15 25.06 34.90
CA ASP A 35 25.72 23.85 35.49
C ASP A 35 25.08 22.60 34.85
N LYS A 36 25.87 21.56 34.56
CA LYS A 36 25.37 20.28 34.04
C LYS A 36 24.75 19.38 35.11
N CYS A 37 24.85 19.73 36.38
CA CYS A 37 24.31 18.96 37.51
C CYS A 37 24.90 17.55 37.68
N ASP A 38 26.03 17.28 37.03
CA ASP A 38 26.83 16.05 37.09
C ASP A 38 27.62 15.85 38.41
N SER A 39 27.62 16.85 39.29
CA SER A 39 28.37 16.84 40.55
C SER A 39 27.64 17.64 41.61
N THR A 40 27.67 17.16 42.86
CA THR A 40 27.14 17.90 44.02
C THR A 40 28.03 19.09 44.43
N ALA A 41 29.19 19.29 43.79
CA ALA A 41 30.13 20.35 44.14
C ALA A 41 29.48 21.75 44.07
N GLY A 42 29.44 22.42 45.23
CA GLY A 42 28.86 23.77 45.38
C GLY A 42 27.33 23.82 45.45
N TRP A 43 26.64 22.70 45.25
CA TRP A 43 25.19 22.61 45.39
C TRP A 43 24.80 22.33 46.85
N SER A 44 23.75 23.02 47.31
CA SER A 44 23.18 22.83 48.64
C SER A 44 21.66 22.96 48.59
N GLY A 45 20.98 22.59 49.67
CA GLY A 45 19.53 22.70 49.81
C GLY A 45 19.14 22.66 51.29
N SER A 46 17.84 22.74 51.57
CA SER A 46 17.31 22.52 52.92
C SER A 46 17.51 21.07 53.38
N ASP A 47 17.43 20.12 52.45
CA ASP A 47 17.73 18.71 52.65
C ASP A 47 19.09 18.36 52.00
N SER A 48 19.68 17.22 52.37
CA SER A 48 20.96 16.77 51.79
C SER A 48 20.85 16.52 50.28
N VAL A 49 21.74 17.12 49.50
CA VAL A 49 21.86 16.90 48.05
C VAL A 49 22.85 15.78 47.75
N SER A 50 22.43 14.78 47.00
CA SER A 50 23.25 13.66 46.51
C SER A 50 23.25 13.61 44.98
N LEU A 51 24.11 12.78 44.39
CA LEU A 51 24.16 12.54 42.95
C LEU A 51 23.44 11.22 42.60
N ASP A 52 22.59 11.22 41.57
CA ASP A 52 22.02 10.00 40.96
C ASP A 52 22.53 9.86 39.52
N THR A 53 23.27 8.77 39.26
CA THR A 53 23.88 8.48 37.96
C THR A 53 23.05 7.52 37.10
N THR A 54 21.91 7.04 37.61
CA THR A 54 21.08 6.03 36.93
C THR A 54 19.84 6.66 36.32
N ASN A 55 19.10 7.46 37.08
CA ASN A 55 17.89 8.12 36.62
C ASN A 55 18.14 9.63 36.52
N LYS A 56 18.69 10.02 35.37
CA LYS A 56 19.11 11.36 34.93
C LYS A 56 18.60 11.63 33.50
N LYS A 57 18.67 12.88 33.04
CA LYS A 57 18.27 13.28 31.69
C LYS A 57 19.46 13.52 30.78
N GLU A 58 20.48 14.21 31.27
CA GLU A 58 21.66 14.60 30.50
C GLU A 58 22.94 14.22 31.25
N GLY A 59 24.06 14.25 30.53
CA GLY A 59 25.39 14.06 31.13
C GLY A 59 25.60 12.70 31.80
N THR A 60 26.31 12.72 32.93
CA THR A 60 26.78 11.57 33.72
C THR A 60 26.01 11.37 35.03
N GLY A 61 25.35 12.40 35.57
CA GLY A 61 24.56 12.37 36.79
C GLY A 61 23.60 13.55 36.90
N CYS A 62 22.64 13.46 37.82
CA CYS A 62 21.76 14.57 38.19
C CYS A 62 21.75 14.77 39.70
N LEU A 63 21.42 15.98 40.15
CA LEU A 63 21.28 16.28 41.58
C LEU A 63 19.99 15.68 42.10
N THR A 64 20.01 15.09 43.28
CA THR A 64 18.84 14.48 43.93
C THR A 64 18.73 14.96 45.37
N LYS A 65 17.51 15.23 45.83
CA LYS A 65 17.20 15.44 47.26
C LYS A 65 15.92 14.70 47.62
N THR A 66 15.83 14.19 48.84
CA THR A 66 14.59 13.60 49.40
C THR A 66 14.30 14.23 50.74
N GLY A 67 13.09 14.79 50.90
CA GLY A 67 12.69 15.50 52.10
C GLY A 67 11.57 16.50 51.84
N SER A 68 11.30 17.34 52.83
CA SER A 68 10.24 18.37 52.78
C SER A 68 10.79 19.80 52.84
N GLY A 69 12.11 19.95 52.82
CA GLY A 69 12.76 21.26 52.81
C GLY A 69 12.46 22.05 51.54
N THR A 70 12.36 23.37 51.70
CA THR A 70 11.82 24.29 50.69
C THR A 70 12.84 24.72 49.65
N ASP A 71 14.11 24.94 50.04
CA ASP A 71 15.19 25.17 49.08
C ASP A 71 15.60 23.80 48.52
N TRP A 72 15.19 23.47 47.30
CA TRP A 72 15.49 22.17 46.71
C TRP A 72 16.96 22.10 46.30
N PHE A 73 17.41 23.07 45.51
CA PHE A 73 18.78 23.17 45.02
C PHE A 73 19.18 24.64 44.92
N LYS A 74 20.34 25.00 45.46
CA LYS A 74 20.94 26.33 45.30
C LYS A 74 22.45 26.26 45.19
N LYS A 75 23.02 27.18 44.41
CA LYS A 75 24.46 27.26 44.18
C LYS A 75 24.89 28.70 43.92
N THR A 76 25.98 29.11 44.55
CA THR A 76 26.74 30.30 44.17
C THR A 76 27.76 29.92 43.09
N LEU A 77 27.81 30.69 42.01
CA LEU A 77 28.65 30.44 40.85
C LEU A 77 29.90 31.32 40.92
N SER A 78 31.08 30.69 40.93
CA SER A 78 32.37 31.37 40.90
C SER A 78 33.30 30.66 39.92
N PRO A 79 33.67 31.29 38.79
CA PRO A 79 33.31 32.65 38.37
C PRO A 79 31.82 32.81 38.04
N ALA A 80 31.35 34.06 37.98
CA ALA A 80 30.01 34.38 37.49
C ALA A 80 29.86 33.96 36.01
N VAL A 81 28.65 33.56 35.63
CA VAL A 81 28.27 33.11 34.29
C VAL A 81 27.73 34.30 33.50
N ASN A 82 28.35 34.59 32.35
CA ASN A 82 27.75 35.46 31.36
C ASN A 82 26.75 34.64 30.54
N SER A 83 25.45 34.92 30.69
CA SER A 83 24.38 34.17 30.02
C SER A 83 24.48 34.17 28.49
N GLY A 84 25.14 35.16 27.88
CA GLY A 84 25.26 35.28 26.43
C GLY A 84 23.97 35.69 25.71
N VAL A 85 22.91 36.03 26.45
CA VAL A 85 21.57 36.32 25.93
C VAL A 85 21.06 37.67 26.43
N SER A 86 19.99 38.19 25.82
CA SER A 86 19.29 39.39 26.29
C SER A 86 17.94 39.02 26.90
N GLU A 87 17.33 39.93 27.66
CA GLU A 87 15.96 39.69 28.17
C GLU A 87 14.92 39.45 27.06
N SER A 88 15.12 40.07 25.89
CA SER A 88 14.15 40.04 24.80
C SER A 88 14.08 38.71 24.06
N ASN A 89 15.21 37.99 24.01
CA ASN A 89 15.36 36.74 23.27
C ASN A 89 15.76 35.55 24.16
N GLY A 90 16.22 35.78 25.39
CA GLY A 90 16.79 34.75 26.23
C GLY A 90 15.78 33.86 26.95
N TYR A 91 16.18 32.62 27.19
CA TYR A 91 15.47 31.60 27.94
C TYR A 91 16.45 30.91 28.90
N ILE A 92 15.94 30.42 30.03
CA ILE A 92 16.63 29.46 30.90
C ILE A 92 15.95 28.10 30.82
N HIS A 93 16.75 27.05 30.73
CA HIS A 93 16.33 25.66 30.60
C HIS A 93 16.80 24.84 31.79
N LEU A 94 15.99 23.86 32.18
CA LEU A 94 16.37 22.82 33.14
C LEU A 94 15.44 21.60 33.02
N TRP A 95 15.93 20.45 33.47
CA TRP A 95 15.11 19.28 33.76
C TRP A 95 14.83 19.17 35.25
N LEU A 96 13.56 18.95 35.62
CA LEU A 96 13.12 18.84 37.00
C LEU A 96 12.30 17.56 37.22
N TYR A 97 12.78 16.65 38.06
CA TYR A 97 12.03 15.47 38.48
C TYR A 97 11.25 15.73 39.76
N VAL A 98 10.00 15.27 39.82
CA VAL A 98 9.14 15.29 41.01
C VAL A 98 8.58 13.89 41.24
N SER A 99 8.83 13.26 42.39
CA SER A 99 8.33 11.89 42.63
C SER A 99 6.81 11.83 42.84
N ASP A 100 6.21 12.88 43.42
CA ASP A 100 4.78 12.99 43.67
C ASP A 100 4.34 14.46 43.57
N ALA A 101 3.76 14.84 42.43
CA ALA A 101 3.25 16.19 42.21
C ALA A 101 2.08 16.57 43.13
N GLY A 102 1.37 15.59 43.72
CA GLY A 102 0.30 15.82 44.68
C GLY A 102 0.77 16.41 46.01
N LYS A 103 2.09 16.45 46.26
CA LYS A 103 2.70 17.05 47.46
C LYS A 103 3.22 18.47 47.24
N LEU A 104 3.16 19.01 46.02
CA LEU A 104 3.53 20.40 45.74
C LEU A 104 2.51 21.34 46.41
N ALA A 105 2.99 22.29 47.22
CA ALA A 105 2.11 23.25 47.87
C ALA A 105 1.55 24.27 46.87
N SER A 106 0.39 24.84 47.16
CA SER A 106 -0.24 25.88 46.31
C SER A 106 0.36 27.28 46.48
N THR A 107 1.48 27.42 47.18
CA THR A 107 2.20 28.69 47.40
C THR A 107 3.70 28.44 47.46
N GLY A 108 4.51 29.47 47.15
CA GLY A 108 5.95 29.46 47.38
C GLY A 108 6.72 28.50 46.47
N ALA A 109 6.86 28.84 45.19
CA ALA A 109 7.58 28.03 44.22
C ALA A 109 8.26 28.89 43.14
N GLN A 110 9.59 28.94 43.13
CA GLN A 110 10.32 29.70 42.11
C GLN A 110 11.61 29.03 41.65
N LEU A 111 11.94 29.30 40.38
CA LEU A 111 13.31 29.31 39.89
C LEU A 111 13.81 30.75 39.98
N GLU A 112 15.02 30.94 40.47
CA GLU A 112 15.68 32.23 40.63
C GLU A 112 17.10 32.18 40.07
N ILE A 113 17.50 33.27 39.42
CA ILE A 113 18.89 33.55 39.07
C ILE A 113 19.22 34.99 39.50
N THR A 114 20.41 35.20 40.04
CA THR A 114 20.83 36.53 40.49
C THR A 114 22.27 36.87 40.10
N SER A 115 22.57 38.16 40.13
CA SER A 115 23.91 38.73 39.96
C SER A 115 24.47 39.30 41.27
N SER A 116 23.82 39.04 42.41
CA SER A 116 24.18 39.56 43.74
C SER A 116 24.88 38.55 44.65
N GLY A 117 24.94 37.28 44.26
CA GLY A 117 25.52 36.17 45.03
C GLY A 117 24.55 35.45 45.96
N GLY A 118 23.30 35.90 46.04
CA GLY A 118 22.22 35.29 46.83
C GLY A 118 20.82 35.67 46.31
N PRO A 119 19.74 35.14 46.90
CA PRO A 119 18.37 35.41 46.45
C PRO A 119 17.89 36.83 46.80
N ASP A 120 16.76 37.23 46.23
CA ASP A 120 15.98 38.43 46.59
C ASP A 120 16.66 39.79 46.32
N VAL A 121 17.80 39.81 45.63
CA VAL A 121 18.55 41.02 45.25
C VAL A 121 19.11 40.88 43.84
N ASN A 122 18.84 41.83 42.93
CA ASN A 122 19.26 41.79 41.53
C ASN A 122 18.95 40.43 40.88
N GLU A 123 17.66 40.10 40.86
CA GLU A 123 17.11 38.77 40.56
C GLU A 123 16.16 38.77 39.36
N TYR A 124 16.20 37.69 38.58
CA TYR A 124 15.10 37.21 37.76
C TYR A 124 14.47 35.98 38.42
N SER A 125 13.14 35.93 38.51
CA SER A 125 12.43 34.77 39.06
C SER A 125 11.17 34.36 38.30
N TRP A 126 10.91 33.07 38.25
CA TRP A 126 9.73 32.47 37.60
C TRP A 126 8.94 31.66 38.60
N ASN A 127 7.62 31.85 38.62
CA ASN A 127 6.72 31.07 39.45
C ASN A 127 6.53 29.66 38.86
N LEU A 128 7.07 28.64 39.53
CA LEU A 128 7.02 27.25 39.06
C LEU A 128 5.64 26.60 39.24
N MET A 129 4.70 27.21 39.96
CA MET A 129 3.30 26.73 39.98
C MET A 129 2.65 26.86 38.59
N ASN A 130 3.11 27.80 37.78
CA ASN A 130 2.61 28.01 36.41
C ASN A 130 3.19 27.00 35.41
N ALA A 131 4.19 26.21 35.81
CA ALA A 131 4.86 25.25 34.94
C ALA A 131 4.10 23.93 34.76
N GLY A 132 3.02 23.69 35.55
CA GLY A 132 2.19 22.50 35.41
C GLY A 132 2.93 21.18 35.70
N LEU A 133 3.85 21.18 36.68
CA LEU A 133 4.70 20.02 36.99
C LEU A 133 3.87 18.76 37.28
N VAL A 134 4.26 17.65 36.66
CA VAL A 134 3.71 16.31 36.89
C VAL A 134 4.71 15.41 37.60
N SER A 135 4.21 14.31 38.19
CA SER A 135 5.10 13.26 38.72
C SER A 135 5.93 12.66 37.59
N GLY A 136 7.24 12.57 37.78
CA GLY A 136 8.20 12.23 36.73
C GLY A 136 9.11 13.40 36.37
N TRP A 137 9.79 13.28 35.23
CA TRP A 137 10.64 14.33 34.68
C TRP A 137 9.83 15.37 33.92
N ASN A 138 10.15 16.64 34.15
CA ASN A 138 9.56 17.79 33.50
C ASN A 138 10.69 18.59 32.84
N GLU A 139 10.53 18.94 31.56
CA GLU A 139 11.42 19.88 30.89
C GLU A 139 10.86 21.29 31.05
N LEU A 140 11.67 22.22 31.54
CA LEU A 140 11.28 23.60 31.73
C LEU A 140 12.07 24.50 30.79
N SER A 141 11.34 25.32 30.03
CA SER A 141 11.88 26.38 29.18
C SER A 141 11.22 27.70 29.56
N LEU A 142 11.96 28.54 30.27
CA LEU A 142 11.42 29.75 30.91
C LEU A 142 12.01 31.00 30.26
N LYS A 143 11.15 31.78 29.61
CA LYS A 143 11.56 32.99 28.90
C LYS A 143 12.01 34.08 29.88
N LEU A 144 13.17 34.70 29.65
CA LEU A 144 13.68 35.81 30.47
C LEU A 144 12.71 37.00 30.52
N SER A 145 12.05 37.32 29.40
CA SER A 145 11.04 38.39 29.37
C SER A 145 9.81 38.12 30.26
N ASN A 146 9.60 36.86 30.68
CA ASN A 146 8.46 36.47 31.52
C ASN A 146 8.84 36.40 33.01
N ALA A 147 10.10 36.64 33.36
CA ALA A 147 10.55 36.63 34.75
C ALA A 147 10.02 37.87 35.49
N ALA A 148 9.62 37.67 36.76
CA ALA A 148 9.58 38.75 37.73
C ALA A 148 11.00 39.26 37.98
N LYS A 149 11.13 40.54 38.33
CA LYS A 149 12.43 41.18 38.54
C LYS A 149 12.46 41.95 39.85
N ILE A 150 13.58 41.83 40.57
CA ILE A 150 13.89 42.63 41.76
C ILE A 150 15.26 43.29 41.55
N GLY A 151 15.35 44.60 41.73
CA GLY A 151 16.59 45.35 41.52
C GLY A 151 16.99 45.46 40.04
N ASN A 152 18.30 45.43 39.76
CA ASN A 152 18.88 45.54 38.43
C ASN A 152 19.77 44.32 38.12
N PRO A 153 19.18 43.15 37.84
CA PRO A 153 19.94 41.93 37.54
C PRO A 153 20.79 42.04 36.26
N ASP A 154 22.08 41.70 36.35
CA ASP A 154 23.03 41.68 35.24
C ASP A 154 23.16 40.27 34.63
N LEU A 155 22.59 40.09 33.44
CA LEU A 155 22.65 38.84 32.68
C LEU A 155 24.06 38.43 32.24
N THR A 156 25.03 39.35 32.28
CA THR A 156 26.44 39.07 31.95
C THR A 156 27.25 38.59 33.15
N ALA A 157 26.67 38.60 34.35
CA ALA A 157 27.35 38.30 35.61
C ALA A 157 26.46 37.50 36.58
N ILE A 158 25.71 36.52 36.08
CA ILE A 158 24.87 35.64 36.92
C ILE A 158 25.77 34.81 37.84
N ASN A 159 25.61 34.96 39.14
CA ASN A 159 26.49 34.35 40.15
C ASN A 159 25.73 33.54 41.21
N PHE A 160 24.43 33.33 41.04
CA PHE A 160 23.62 32.50 41.93
C PHE A 160 22.42 31.92 41.18
N VAL A 161 22.06 30.67 41.50
CA VAL A 161 20.85 29.99 41.03
C VAL A 161 20.18 29.27 42.19
N ARG A 162 18.84 29.31 42.25
CA ARG A 162 18.04 28.56 43.23
C ARG A 162 16.75 28.03 42.61
N VAL A 163 16.44 26.78 42.92
CA VAL A 163 15.12 26.18 42.77
C VAL A 163 14.55 25.97 44.16
N TYR A 164 13.42 26.61 44.47
CA TYR A 164 12.71 26.39 45.73
C TYR A 164 11.22 26.12 45.47
N TYR A 165 10.63 25.25 46.28
CA TYR A 165 9.21 24.92 46.21
C TYR A 165 8.74 24.39 47.58
N PHE A 166 7.67 24.97 48.12
CA PHE A 166 7.05 24.50 49.35
C PHE A 166 6.33 23.17 49.15
N LEU A 167 6.40 22.31 50.16
CA LEU A 167 5.90 20.95 50.11
C LEU A 167 4.92 20.69 51.25
N THR A 168 3.89 19.90 50.96
CA THR A 168 2.93 19.40 51.96
C THR A 168 3.34 18.04 52.54
N GLY A 169 4.44 17.46 52.06
CA GLY A 169 5.01 16.20 52.53
C GLY A 169 6.37 15.93 51.89
N SER A 170 7.06 14.89 52.37
CA SER A 170 8.37 14.49 51.83
C SER A 170 8.25 13.91 50.42
N ILE A 171 9.09 14.38 49.49
CA ILE A 171 9.22 13.85 48.12
C ILE A 171 10.67 13.77 47.69
N THR A 172 10.96 12.96 46.66
CA THR A 172 12.24 12.97 45.94
C THR A 172 12.15 13.96 44.77
N CYS A 173 13.09 14.89 44.69
CA CYS A 173 13.23 15.84 43.60
C CYS A 173 14.60 15.70 42.95
N LYS A 174 14.70 16.00 41.65
CA LYS A 174 15.97 16.02 40.94
C LYS A 174 16.11 17.21 40.01
N LEU A 175 17.32 17.70 39.84
CA LEU A 175 17.66 18.79 38.93
C LEU A 175 18.76 18.33 37.98
N ASP A 176 18.57 18.60 36.69
CA ASP A 176 19.52 18.27 35.64
C ASP A 176 19.61 19.38 34.57
N ASP A 177 20.79 19.51 33.97
CA ASP A 177 21.19 20.44 32.90
C ASP A 177 20.57 21.86 32.91
N VAL A 178 21.17 22.79 33.67
CA VAL A 178 20.72 24.19 33.74
C VAL A 178 21.52 25.07 32.78
N TYR A 179 20.87 25.75 31.83
CA TYR A 179 21.56 26.58 30.82
C TYR A 179 20.69 27.70 30.21
N PHE A 180 21.32 28.69 29.59
CA PHE A 180 20.68 29.76 28.82
C PHE A 180 20.73 29.52 27.31
N THR A 181 19.73 30.04 26.57
CA THR A 181 19.73 30.15 25.10
C THR A 181 19.01 31.42 24.63
N ASP A 182 19.22 31.86 23.39
CA ASP A 182 18.58 33.04 22.76
C ASP A 182 17.27 32.70 22.00
N GLY A 183 16.57 31.62 22.36
CA GLY A 183 15.28 31.19 21.79
C GLY A 183 14.49 30.19 22.67
N ASN A 184 13.21 29.92 22.38
CA ASN A 184 12.36 29.06 23.23
C ASN A 184 12.79 27.59 23.17
N GLY A 185 13.85 27.21 23.89
CA GLY A 185 14.11 25.82 24.29
C GLY A 185 14.16 24.81 23.17
N GLY A 186 14.65 25.24 22.02
CA GLY A 186 15.09 24.39 20.96
C GLY A 186 16.11 25.21 20.21
N GLY A 187 17.36 25.22 20.69
CA GLY A 187 18.46 25.48 19.77
C GLY A 187 18.21 24.56 18.59
N GLY A 188 18.07 25.09 17.37
CA GLY A 188 17.77 24.26 16.22
C GLY A 188 18.77 23.12 16.23
N LEU A 189 18.31 21.91 16.47
CA LEU A 189 19.05 20.72 16.10
C LEU A 189 18.55 20.37 14.71
N SER A 190 19.36 19.61 13.97
CA SER A 190 18.81 18.89 12.83
C SER A 190 17.71 17.95 13.32
N ASP A 191 16.78 17.61 12.44
CA ASP A 191 15.79 16.56 12.68
C ASP A 191 15.72 15.75 11.39
N LEU A 192 16.40 14.63 11.38
CA LEU A 192 16.65 13.80 10.22
C LEU A 192 15.58 12.73 10.16
N ILE A 193 14.76 12.84 9.13
CA ILE A 193 13.79 11.81 8.80
C ILE A 193 14.17 11.16 7.49
N ILE A 194 13.77 9.90 7.31
CA ILE A 194 13.79 9.26 6.00
C ILE A 194 12.40 9.44 5.39
N THR A 195 12.34 10.02 4.19
CA THR A 195 11.07 10.29 3.49
C THR A 195 10.76 9.27 2.40
N ASP A 196 11.78 8.55 1.90
CA ASP A 196 11.58 7.46 0.96
C ASP A 196 12.74 6.45 1.02
N LEU A 197 12.45 5.22 0.61
CA LEU A 197 13.40 4.13 0.46
C LEU A 197 13.23 3.52 -0.93
N THR A 198 14.33 3.35 -1.65
CA THR A 198 14.32 2.79 -3.01
C THR A 198 15.32 1.64 -3.12
N CYS A 199 15.16 0.83 -4.16
CA CYS A 199 16.11 -0.20 -4.51
C CYS A 199 16.44 -0.18 -6.00
N SER A 200 17.62 -0.66 -6.34
CA SER A 200 18.06 -0.90 -7.71
C SER A 200 18.57 -2.34 -7.83
N PRO A 201 17.99 -3.17 -8.72
CA PRO A 201 16.84 -2.88 -9.60
C PRO A 201 15.55 -2.56 -8.82
N ALA A 202 14.69 -1.70 -9.37
CA ALA A 202 13.42 -1.29 -8.73
C ALA A 202 12.40 -2.43 -8.56
N SER A 203 12.52 -3.48 -9.39
CA SER A 203 11.72 -4.71 -9.34
C SER A 203 12.68 -5.91 -9.27
N PRO A 204 13.33 -6.14 -8.12
CA PRO A 204 14.37 -7.15 -7.98
C PRO A 204 13.81 -8.56 -8.21
N GLN A 205 14.56 -9.40 -8.91
CA GLN A 205 14.28 -10.83 -9.06
C GLN A 205 15.15 -11.65 -8.10
N PRO A 206 14.75 -12.88 -7.74
CA PRO A 206 15.58 -13.75 -6.91
C PRO A 206 17.00 -13.90 -7.48
N GLY A 207 18.01 -13.75 -6.62
CA GLY A 207 19.42 -13.77 -6.97
C GLY A 207 19.99 -12.45 -7.50
N ASN A 208 19.18 -11.39 -7.69
CA ASN A 208 19.71 -10.07 -8.03
C ASN A 208 20.54 -9.49 -6.88
N ALA A 209 21.62 -8.81 -7.23
CA ALA A 209 22.34 -7.94 -6.31
C ALA A 209 21.60 -6.60 -6.23
N VAL A 210 20.98 -6.31 -5.09
CA VAL A 210 20.13 -5.15 -4.85
C VAL A 210 20.91 -4.09 -4.08
N THR A 211 20.95 -2.89 -4.65
CA THR A 211 21.48 -1.70 -3.99
C THR A 211 20.32 -0.90 -3.39
N LEU A 212 20.39 -0.59 -2.09
CA LEU A 212 19.37 0.20 -1.40
C LEU A 212 19.78 1.68 -1.36
N SER A 213 18.79 2.58 -1.32
CA SER A 213 19.02 4.02 -1.11
C SER A 213 17.90 4.62 -0.26
N ALA A 214 18.26 5.50 0.66
CA ALA A 214 17.33 6.25 1.50
C ALA A 214 17.36 7.74 1.14
N THR A 215 16.19 8.37 1.04
CA THR A 215 16.09 9.83 0.94
C THR A 215 15.99 10.39 2.35
N VAL A 216 17.06 11.02 2.82
CA VAL A 216 17.13 11.69 4.12
C VAL A 216 16.72 13.14 3.95
N LYS A 217 15.87 13.64 4.84
CA LYS A 217 15.50 15.05 4.93
C LYS A 217 15.82 15.56 6.32
N ASN A 218 16.46 16.72 6.39
CA ASN A 218 16.52 17.48 7.63
C ASN A 218 15.26 18.37 7.72
N GLN A 219 14.28 17.97 8.52
CA GLN A 219 13.09 18.76 8.82
C GLN A 219 13.27 19.69 10.04
N GLY A 220 14.44 19.65 10.66
CA GLY A 220 14.79 20.44 11.82
C GLY A 220 15.17 21.87 11.44
N ASN A 221 15.46 22.66 12.47
CA ASN A 221 15.68 24.10 12.32
C ASN A 221 17.17 24.48 12.27
N ALA A 222 18.09 23.51 12.35
CA ALA A 222 19.52 23.73 12.07
C ALA A 222 20.10 22.68 11.13
N ALA A 223 21.24 23.01 10.54
CA ALA A 223 21.96 22.12 9.64
C ALA A 223 22.69 21.02 10.41
N THR A 224 22.91 19.85 9.79
CA THR A 224 23.78 18.83 10.39
C THR A 224 25.22 19.35 10.48
N PRO A 225 26.03 18.92 11.48
CA PRO A 225 27.42 19.36 11.60
C PRO A 225 28.25 19.01 10.36
N ALA A 226 28.89 20.01 9.75
CA ALA A 226 29.81 19.78 8.64
C ALA A 226 31.00 18.90 9.09
N GLY A 227 31.36 17.92 8.28
CA GLY A 227 32.44 16.97 8.56
C GLY A 227 32.01 15.75 9.37
N THR A 228 30.84 15.75 10.01
CA THR A 228 30.26 14.57 10.64
C THR A 228 29.57 13.70 9.59
N ILE A 229 29.76 12.38 9.68
CA ILE A 229 29.11 11.43 8.78
C ILE A 229 27.61 11.41 9.07
N LEU A 230 26.81 11.73 8.05
CA LEU A 230 25.37 11.44 8.03
C LEU A 230 25.19 10.00 7.56
N GLY A 231 25.13 9.07 8.51
CA GLY A 231 25.06 7.64 8.23
C GLY A 231 23.63 7.14 8.05
N VAL A 232 23.45 6.12 7.22
CA VAL A 232 22.19 5.36 7.15
C VAL A 232 22.49 3.87 7.23
N GLY A 233 21.87 3.19 8.19
CA GLY A 233 21.93 1.73 8.35
C GLY A 233 20.68 1.06 7.82
N PHE A 234 20.81 -0.06 7.11
CA PHE A 234 19.70 -0.82 6.55
C PHE A 234 19.61 -2.23 7.17
N GLN A 235 18.40 -2.58 7.61
CA GLN A 235 17.99 -3.89 8.08
C GLN A 235 17.03 -4.54 7.09
N ILE A 236 17.11 -5.86 6.98
CA ILE A 236 16.27 -6.67 6.09
C ILE A 236 15.57 -7.69 6.96
N ASP A 237 14.24 -7.71 6.92
CA ASP A 237 13.35 -8.62 7.66
C ASP A 237 13.56 -8.61 9.18
N GLY A 238 13.87 -7.44 9.75
CA GLY A 238 14.10 -7.27 11.18
C GLY A 238 15.40 -7.91 11.70
N ALA A 239 16.29 -8.37 10.80
CA ALA A 239 17.63 -8.80 11.16
C ALA A 239 18.52 -7.60 11.55
N ALA A 240 19.70 -7.88 12.12
CA ALA A 240 20.68 -6.85 12.42
C ALA A 240 21.11 -6.06 11.17
N THR A 241 21.48 -4.79 11.37
CA THR A 241 21.96 -3.89 10.30
C THR A 241 23.12 -4.55 9.56
N SER A 242 22.97 -4.72 8.24
CA SER A 242 23.91 -5.49 7.40
C SER A 242 24.46 -4.71 6.21
N LEU A 243 23.84 -3.58 5.87
CA LEU A 243 24.26 -2.65 4.82
C LEU A 243 24.20 -1.23 5.38
N TRP A 244 25.07 -0.33 4.88
CA TRP A 244 25.08 1.06 5.32
C TRP A 244 25.59 2.04 4.25
N SER A 245 25.33 3.32 4.48
CA SER A 245 25.91 4.47 3.79
C SER A 245 26.68 5.31 4.81
N ASP A 246 27.98 5.55 4.62
CA ASP A 246 28.84 6.21 5.63
C ASP A 246 29.84 7.24 5.07
N ASN A 247 29.69 7.68 3.81
CA ASN A 247 30.64 8.59 3.15
C ASN A 247 30.17 10.04 3.03
N TYR A 248 28.91 10.34 3.37
CA TYR A 248 28.40 11.71 3.27
C TYR A 248 28.78 12.52 4.52
N THR A 249 29.62 13.54 4.34
CA THR A 249 30.14 14.40 5.41
C THR A 249 29.80 15.88 5.22
N ALA A 250 29.11 16.23 4.13
CA ALA A 250 28.64 17.60 3.94
C ALA A 250 27.48 17.91 4.89
N SER A 251 27.37 19.17 5.29
CA SER A 251 26.23 19.62 6.10
C SER A 251 24.94 19.56 5.28
N LEU A 252 23.87 19.02 5.88
CA LEU A 252 22.52 19.02 5.31
C LEU A 252 21.70 20.11 6.01
N GLY A 253 21.42 21.19 5.28
CA GLY A 253 20.69 22.35 5.81
C GLY A 253 19.21 22.07 6.13
N PRO A 254 18.56 22.94 6.93
CA PRO A 254 17.12 22.86 7.21
C PRO A 254 16.28 22.76 5.94
N GLY A 255 15.28 21.87 5.96
CA GLY A 255 14.37 21.59 4.85
C GLY A 255 14.99 20.86 3.67
N SER A 256 16.31 20.65 3.64
CA SER A 256 17.01 20.01 2.53
C SER A 256 16.91 18.48 2.58
N SER A 257 17.01 17.85 1.41
CA SER A 257 17.03 16.40 1.28
C SER A 257 18.24 15.92 0.48
N ILE A 258 18.70 14.72 0.79
CA ILE A 258 19.77 14.02 0.08
C ILE A 258 19.44 12.54 -0.05
N VAL A 259 19.85 11.93 -1.16
CA VAL A 259 19.75 10.48 -1.35
C VAL A 259 21.08 9.85 -0.94
N LEU A 260 21.04 8.97 0.06
CA LEU A 260 22.19 8.21 0.53
C LEU A 260 22.06 6.76 0.08
N THR A 261 22.99 6.34 -0.78
CA THR A 261 23.05 5.01 -1.36
C THR A 261 24.03 4.14 -0.56
N VAL A 262 23.70 2.86 -0.40
CA VAL A 262 24.58 1.87 0.25
C VAL A 262 25.96 1.90 -0.41
N ASN A 263 27.00 2.01 0.42
CA ASN A 263 28.41 2.01 0.01
C ASN A 263 29.24 0.98 0.81
N GLY A 264 28.66 0.34 1.83
CA GLY A 264 29.32 -0.64 2.70
C GLY A 264 28.32 -1.65 3.28
N GLY A 265 28.84 -2.75 3.82
CA GLY A 265 28.02 -3.82 4.39
C GLY A 265 28.83 -5.04 4.83
N THR A 266 28.25 -5.87 5.70
CA THR A 266 28.90 -7.06 6.28
C THR A 266 29.35 -8.07 5.21
N ASN A 267 28.60 -8.17 4.11
CA ASN A 267 28.87 -9.09 2.99
C ASN A 267 28.97 -8.34 1.64
N GLY A 268 29.53 -7.12 1.66
CA GLY A 268 29.64 -6.26 0.48
C GLY A 268 28.56 -5.18 0.44
N THR A 269 28.41 -4.52 -0.72
CA THR A 269 27.60 -3.30 -0.88
C THR A 269 26.18 -3.57 -1.41
N THR A 270 25.77 -4.83 -1.51
CA THR A 270 24.48 -5.22 -2.07
C THR A 270 23.84 -6.33 -1.26
N TRP A 271 22.51 -6.34 -1.23
CA TRP A 271 21.72 -7.46 -0.75
C TRP A 271 21.43 -8.44 -1.88
N THR A 272 21.67 -9.74 -1.67
CA THR A 272 21.23 -10.76 -2.64
C THR A 272 19.76 -11.07 -2.40
N ALA A 273 18.92 -10.67 -3.35
CA ALA A 273 17.47 -10.79 -3.23
C ALA A 273 17.00 -12.25 -3.17
N ILE A 274 16.10 -12.56 -2.24
CA ILE A 274 15.45 -13.87 -2.12
C ILE A 274 13.98 -13.70 -2.53
N SER A 275 13.33 -14.71 -3.08
CA SER A 275 11.92 -14.59 -3.47
C SER A 275 11.04 -14.29 -2.26
N GLY A 276 10.12 -13.32 -2.39
CA GLY A 276 9.17 -12.97 -1.34
C GLY A 276 9.04 -11.47 -1.11
N THR A 277 8.20 -11.09 -0.15
CA THR A 277 8.11 -9.69 0.32
C THR A 277 9.05 -9.52 1.50
N HIS A 278 9.98 -8.61 1.36
CA HIS A 278 10.99 -8.30 2.36
C HIS A 278 10.71 -6.94 2.99
N THR A 279 10.87 -6.84 4.29
CA THR A 279 10.71 -5.59 5.03
C THR A 279 12.07 -4.94 5.18
N ILE A 280 12.27 -3.78 4.56
CA ILE A 280 13.50 -3.00 4.71
C ILE A 280 13.25 -1.88 5.70
N THR A 281 14.06 -1.86 6.76
CA THR A 281 14.06 -0.78 7.75
C THR A 281 15.36 -0.01 7.64
N ALA A 282 15.27 1.29 7.40
CA ALA A 282 16.41 2.18 7.36
C ALA A 282 16.42 3.08 8.60
N TYR A 283 17.62 3.35 9.10
CA TYR A 283 17.91 4.18 10.28
C TYR A 283 18.85 5.29 9.83
N VAL A 284 18.38 6.54 9.81
CA VAL A 284 19.28 7.69 9.64
C VAL A 284 19.93 8.04 10.97
N ASP A 285 21.13 8.58 10.91
CA ASP A 285 22.03 8.71 12.06
C ASP A 285 22.18 7.39 12.83
N ASP A 286 22.48 6.34 12.06
CA ASP A 286 22.45 4.92 12.45
C ASP A 286 23.24 4.53 13.71
N VAL A 287 24.20 5.35 14.15
CA VAL A 287 24.99 5.16 15.37
C VAL A 287 25.01 6.40 16.27
N ASN A 288 24.03 7.29 16.13
CA ASN A 288 23.80 8.44 17.00
C ASN A 288 24.98 9.44 17.01
N ARG A 289 25.47 9.85 15.82
CA ARG A 289 26.60 10.78 15.65
C ARG A 289 26.16 12.25 15.66
N ILE A 290 24.92 12.54 15.31
CA ILE A 290 24.39 13.89 15.12
C ILE A 290 23.31 14.09 16.15
N ALA A 291 23.46 15.07 17.04
CA ALA A 291 22.40 15.39 18.00
C ALA A 291 21.19 16.00 17.28
N GLU A 292 20.01 15.44 17.51
CA GLU A 292 18.78 15.80 16.81
C GLU A 292 17.70 16.36 17.74
N SER A 293 16.77 17.15 17.21
CA SER A 293 15.64 17.62 18.02
C SER A 293 14.62 16.52 18.28
N ASN A 294 14.67 15.45 17.49
CA ASN A 294 13.88 14.26 17.70
C ASN A 294 14.69 13.04 17.26
N GLU A 295 15.07 12.20 18.20
CA GLU A 295 15.82 10.95 17.91
C GLU A 295 14.89 9.77 17.58
N SER A 296 13.56 9.96 17.73
CA SER A 296 12.59 8.87 17.65
C SER A 296 11.96 8.66 16.27
N ASN A 297 12.21 9.58 15.33
CA ASN A 297 11.69 9.58 13.96
C ASN A 297 12.76 9.29 12.89
N ASN A 298 13.92 8.81 13.31
CA ASN A 298 15.04 8.44 12.44
C ASN A 298 14.85 7.10 11.71
N ILE A 299 13.71 6.45 11.90
CA ILE A 299 13.40 5.11 11.39
C ILE A 299 12.34 5.18 10.29
N PHE A 300 12.57 4.47 9.18
CA PHE A 300 11.58 4.31 8.13
C PHE A 300 11.58 2.88 7.60
N THR A 301 10.39 2.31 7.46
CA THR A 301 10.21 0.93 7.00
C THR A 301 9.41 0.90 5.69
N LYS A 302 9.88 0.11 4.72
CA LYS A 302 9.22 -0.12 3.44
C LYS A 302 9.33 -1.58 3.03
N SER A 303 8.25 -2.14 2.49
CA SER A 303 8.28 -3.48 1.91
C SER A 303 8.79 -3.43 0.47
N ILE A 304 9.67 -4.37 0.12
CA ILE A 304 10.16 -4.63 -1.24
C ILE A 304 9.76 -6.05 -1.61
N THR A 305 9.03 -6.21 -2.70
CA THR A 305 8.69 -7.54 -3.24
C THR A 305 9.74 -7.95 -4.27
N VAL A 306 10.42 -9.05 -3.98
CA VAL A 306 11.37 -9.70 -4.88
C VAL A 306 10.65 -10.82 -5.61
N GLY A 307 10.70 -10.79 -6.94
CA GLY A 307 9.94 -11.70 -7.79
C GLY A 307 8.51 -11.24 -8.09
N GLY A 308 8.09 -10.08 -7.56
CA GLY A 308 6.86 -9.41 -7.99
C GLY A 308 7.12 -8.58 -9.25
N THR A 309 6.31 -8.73 -10.29
CA THR A 309 6.43 -7.92 -11.49
C THR A 309 5.87 -6.51 -11.22
N SER A 310 6.68 -5.45 -11.31
CA SER A 310 6.14 -4.08 -11.42
C SER A 310 6.86 -3.26 -12.51
N SER A 311 6.31 -3.39 -13.72
CA SER A 311 5.90 -2.32 -14.64
C SER A 311 5.00 -2.98 -15.70
N GLY A 312 3.71 -2.62 -15.75
CA GLY A 312 2.79 -3.24 -16.70
C GLY A 312 1.32 -2.89 -16.47
N ASP A 313 0.50 -3.36 -17.38
CA ASP A 313 -0.92 -3.02 -17.50
C ASP A 313 -1.86 -4.06 -16.85
N ILE A 314 -1.32 -5.13 -16.24
CA ILE A 314 -2.11 -6.25 -15.70
C ILE A 314 -1.83 -6.53 -14.22
N VAL A 315 -0.57 -6.64 -13.82
CA VAL A 315 -0.24 -6.96 -12.42
C VAL A 315 -0.49 -5.74 -11.53
N GLY A 316 -1.21 -5.95 -10.43
CA GLY A 316 -1.73 -4.90 -9.56
C GLY A 316 -2.96 -4.17 -10.13
N LYS A 317 -3.64 -4.76 -11.12
CA LYS A 317 -4.82 -4.18 -11.79
C LYS A 317 -6.05 -5.07 -11.62
N VAL A 318 -7.21 -4.43 -11.72
CA VAL A 318 -8.50 -5.10 -11.80
C VAL A 318 -8.98 -5.06 -13.25
N ILE A 319 -8.95 -6.21 -13.91
CA ILE A 319 -9.42 -6.38 -15.28
C ILE A 319 -10.79 -7.03 -15.25
N VAL A 320 -11.69 -6.58 -16.12
CA VAL A 320 -13.02 -7.21 -16.29
C VAL A 320 -13.03 -8.05 -17.56
N GLY A 321 -13.74 -9.16 -17.57
CA GLY A 321 -14.06 -9.83 -18.82
C GLY A 321 -15.14 -9.09 -19.59
N TYR A 322 -14.98 -9.03 -20.91
CA TYR A 322 -15.88 -8.28 -21.78
C TYR A 322 -16.29 -9.13 -22.98
N GLN A 323 -17.59 -9.36 -23.11
CA GLN A 323 -18.19 -10.24 -24.12
C GLN A 323 -18.41 -9.53 -25.44
N GLY A 324 -19.14 -8.41 -25.40
CA GLY A 324 -19.48 -7.65 -26.59
C GLY A 324 -20.28 -8.45 -27.64
N TRP A 325 -21.06 -9.46 -27.23
CA TRP A 325 -21.67 -10.44 -28.12
C TRP A 325 -23.15 -10.26 -28.43
N PHE A 326 -23.82 -9.29 -27.81
CA PHE A 326 -25.26 -9.10 -28.00
C PHE A 326 -25.55 -8.38 -29.31
N ASP A 327 -26.30 -9.00 -30.20
CA ASP A 327 -26.72 -8.39 -31.46
C ASP A 327 -28.25 -8.38 -31.57
N ALA A 328 -28.76 -7.51 -32.45
CA ALA A 328 -30.18 -7.38 -32.75
C ALA A 328 -30.41 -7.10 -34.25
N PRO A 329 -31.53 -7.54 -34.85
CA PRO A 329 -31.85 -7.18 -36.23
C PRO A 329 -31.89 -5.65 -36.44
N GLY A 330 -31.20 -5.19 -37.48
CA GLY A 330 -31.13 -3.77 -37.84
C GLY A 330 -30.04 -2.96 -37.11
N ASP A 331 -29.19 -3.60 -36.29
CA ASP A 331 -28.06 -2.95 -35.62
C ASP A 331 -26.81 -2.78 -36.51
N GLY A 332 -26.80 -3.44 -37.67
CA GLY A 332 -25.68 -3.46 -38.61
C GLY A 332 -24.70 -4.62 -38.42
N ALA A 333 -24.90 -5.48 -37.42
CA ALA A 333 -24.10 -6.68 -37.22
C ALA A 333 -24.28 -7.64 -38.41
N PRO A 334 -23.23 -8.35 -38.85
CA PRO A 334 -23.29 -9.22 -40.03
C PRO A 334 -24.37 -10.31 -39.97
N ALA A 335 -24.65 -10.83 -38.77
CA ALA A 335 -25.66 -11.87 -38.57
C ALA A 335 -27.10 -11.33 -38.74
N ASN A 336 -27.30 -10.02 -38.51
CA ASN A 336 -28.59 -9.32 -38.60
C ASN A 336 -29.76 -10.09 -37.95
N ASN A 337 -29.49 -10.72 -36.81
CA ASN A 337 -30.42 -11.52 -36.04
C ASN A 337 -30.22 -11.25 -34.54
N TRP A 338 -31.08 -11.83 -33.71
CA TRP A 338 -30.89 -11.77 -32.26
C TRP A 338 -29.85 -12.78 -31.81
N VAL A 339 -28.91 -12.31 -31.00
CA VAL A 339 -27.76 -13.08 -30.55
C VAL A 339 -27.61 -12.85 -29.05
N HIS A 340 -27.43 -13.93 -28.28
CA HIS A 340 -27.29 -13.97 -26.81
C HIS A 340 -28.51 -13.46 -26.02
N TRP A 341 -29.23 -12.44 -26.51
CA TRP A 341 -30.55 -12.10 -25.95
C TRP A 341 -31.57 -13.22 -26.14
N ALA A 342 -31.51 -13.90 -27.28
CA ALA A 342 -32.31 -15.06 -27.64
C ALA A 342 -31.63 -15.84 -28.77
N ASN A 343 -32.12 -17.04 -29.07
CA ASN A 343 -31.56 -17.91 -30.10
C ASN A 343 -32.12 -17.57 -31.50
N GLY A 344 -31.57 -16.53 -32.12
CA GLY A 344 -31.81 -16.18 -33.54
C GLY A 344 -33.16 -15.51 -33.84
N SER A 345 -34.05 -15.40 -32.86
CA SER A 345 -35.40 -14.85 -32.99
C SER A 345 -35.68 -13.81 -31.90
N MET A 346 -36.77 -13.05 -32.05
CA MET A 346 -37.08 -11.94 -31.14
C MET A 346 -37.22 -12.42 -29.67
N PRO A 347 -36.49 -11.81 -28.71
CA PRO A 347 -36.67 -12.07 -27.30
C PRO A 347 -38.11 -11.79 -26.88
N ALA A 348 -38.74 -12.77 -26.27
CA ALA A 348 -40.13 -12.74 -25.84
C ALA A 348 -40.31 -13.74 -24.67
N PRO A 349 -41.44 -13.75 -23.95
CA PRO A 349 -41.65 -14.72 -22.87
C PRO A 349 -41.44 -16.15 -23.34
N GLY A 350 -40.54 -16.88 -22.66
CA GLY A 350 -40.13 -18.24 -23.04
C GLY A 350 -39.08 -18.33 -24.15
N ASN A 351 -38.55 -17.20 -24.63
CA ASN A 351 -37.48 -17.13 -25.63
C ASN A 351 -36.44 -16.09 -25.19
N GLN A 352 -35.85 -16.29 -24.02
CA GLN A 352 -34.77 -15.51 -23.46
C GLN A 352 -33.56 -16.40 -23.26
N ASN A 353 -32.37 -15.87 -23.48
CA ASN A 353 -31.11 -16.54 -23.16
C ASN A 353 -30.28 -15.74 -22.15
N PHE A 354 -30.95 -14.91 -21.33
CA PHE A 354 -30.30 -14.08 -20.32
C PHE A 354 -31.07 -14.00 -19.00
N GLU A 355 -30.32 -13.89 -17.91
CA GLU A 355 -30.84 -13.97 -16.54
C GLU A 355 -31.18 -12.59 -15.96
N ILE A 356 -30.28 -11.62 -16.10
CA ILE A 356 -30.44 -10.28 -15.51
C ILE A 356 -30.83 -9.25 -16.58
N TYR A 357 -31.87 -8.46 -16.33
CA TYR A 357 -32.32 -7.46 -17.32
C TYR A 357 -31.41 -6.22 -17.29
N PRO A 358 -30.92 -5.72 -18.45
CA PRO A 358 -30.05 -4.55 -18.47
C PRO A 358 -30.81 -3.26 -18.14
N ASP A 359 -30.14 -2.32 -17.48
CA ASP A 359 -30.65 -0.95 -17.40
C ASP A 359 -30.38 -0.23 -18.72
N THR A 360 -31.44 0.05 -19.47
CA THR A 360 -31.33 0.63 -20.80
C THR A 360 -31.41 2.15 -20.86
N ARG A 361 -31.52 2.84 -19.72
CA ARG A 361 -31.76 4.30 -19.66
C ARG A 361 -30.69 5.16 -20.32
N GLU A 362 -29.44 4.69 -20.37
CA GLU A 362 -28.30 5.43 -20.93
C GLU A 362 -27.97 5.08 -22.40
N TYR A 363 -28.76 4.22 -23.04
CA TYR A 363 -28.57 3.86 -24.44
C TYR A 363 -29.50 4.66 -25.35
N THR A 364 -28.94 5.21 -26.41
CA THR A 364 -29.71 5.98 -27.39
C THR A 364 -30.23 5.10 -28.54
N THR A 365 -29.63 3.93 -28.73
CA THR A 365 -30.06 2.94 -29.74
C THR A 365 -30.56 1.68 -29.05
N LEU A 366 -31.85 1.40 -29.22
CA LEU A 366 -32.54 0.30 -28.56
C LEU A 366 -33.46 -0.43 -29.54
N PHE A 367 -33.58 -1.74 -29.36
CA PHE A 367 -34.33 -2.66 -30.23
C PHE A 367 -35.56 -3.20 -29.48
N ASN A 368 -36.69 -3.27 -30.17
CA ASN A 368 -37.94 -3.72 -29.59
C ASN A 368 -37.91 -5.22 -29.30
N THR A 369 -38.51 -5.62 -28.19
CA THR A 369 -38.70 -7.03 -27.82
C THR A 369 -40.16 -7.43 -27.96
N GLY A 370 -40.45 -8.71 -27.81
CA GLY A 370 -41.79 -9.27 -27.69
C GLY A 370 -42.30 -9.36 -26.25
N TYR A 371 -41.60 -8.78 -25.27
CA TYR A 371 -42.08 -8.72 -23.89
C TYR A 371 -43.21 -7.70 -23.72
N ALA A 372 -43.97 -7.84 -22.62
CA ALA A 372 -44.82 -6.75 -22.16
C ALA A 372 -43.96 -5.54 -21.77
N ASN A 373 -44.61 -4.38 -21.59
CA ASN A 373 -43.94 -3.22 -21.02
C ASN A 373 -43.31 -3.57 -19.67
N LEU A 374 -42.27 -2.83 -19.31
CA LEU A 374 -41.74 -2.82 -17.97
C LEU A 374 -42.85 -2.43 -16.99
N LEU A 375 -42.75 -2.85 -15.73
CA LEU A 375 -43.78 -2.54 -14.73
C LEU A 375 -43.96 -1.02 -14.52
N ASN A 376 -42.93 -0.21 -14.78
CA ASN A 376 -43.04 1.27 -14.80
C ASN A 376 -43.80 1.85 -16.02
N GLY A 377 -44.30 0.99 -16.93
CA GLY A 377 -45.08 1.36 -18.11
C GLY A 377 -44.25 1.60 -19.38
N SER A 378 -42.92 1.67 -19.28
CA SER A 378 -42.04 1.88 -20.45
C SER A 378 -41.95 0.62 -21.32
N PRO A 379 -41.72 0.75 -22.65
CA PRO A 379 -41.49 -0.41 -23.51
C PRO A 379 -40.25 -1.21 -23.10
N ALA A 380 -40.35 -2.54 -23.10
CA ALA A 380 -39.20 -3.43 -22.90
C ALA A 380 -38.33 -3.47 -24.16
N ARG A 381 -37.12 -2.89 -24.08
CA ARG A 381 -36.19 -2.79 -25.21
C ARG A 381 -34.78 -3.19 -24.75
N LEU A 382 -33.96 -3.65 -25.69
CA LEU A 382 -32.59 -4.11 -25.43
C LEU A 382 -31.59 -3.35 -26.31
N PHE A 383 -30.34 -3.25 -25.86
CA PHE A 383 -29.25 -2.66 -26.64
C PHE A 383 -28.58 -3.73 -27.54
N SER A 384 -27.70 -3.29 -28.45
CA SER A 384 -26.77 -4.16 -29.18
C SER A 384 -25.33 -3.78 -28.84
N SER A 385 -24.51 -4.78 -28.51
CA SER A 385 -23.05 -4.66 -28.32
C SER A 385 -22.32 -4.32 -29.62
N TYR A 386 -22.94 -4.51 -30.78
CA TYR A 386 -22.37 -4.10 -32.05
C TYR A 386 -22.31 -2.57 -32.21
N SER A 387 -23.18 -1.81 -31.54
CA SER A 387 -23.18 -0.35 -31.66
C SER A 387 -21.94 0.29 -31.01
N THR A 388 -21.33 1.24 -31.70
CA THR A 388 -20.24 2.08 -31.15
C THR A 388 -20.71 2.84 -29.90
N GLN A 389 -21.99 3.25 -29.83
CA GLN A 389 -22.53 3.95 -28.67
C GLN A 389 -22.52 3.06 -27.42
N THR A 390 -22.87 1.77 -27.56
CA THR A 390 -22.84 0.79 -26.47
C THR A 390 -21.42 0.60 -25.94
N VAL A 391 -20.47 0.30 -26.84
CA VAL A 391 -19.06 0.08 -26.43
C VAL A 391 -18.48 1.33 -25.77
N ASN A 392 -18.72 2.52 -26.33
CA ASN A 392 -18.26 3.76 -25.71
C ASN A 392 -18.85 3.97 -24.32
N LYS A 393 -20.15 3.73 -24.15
CA LYS A 393 -20.83 3.86 -22.84
C LYS A 393 -20.25 2.90 -21.81
N HIS A 394 -19.95 1.67 -22.20
CA HIS A 394 -19.32 0.69 -21.32
C HIS A 394 -17.93 1.12 -20.85
N PHE A 395 -17.10 1.65 -21.74
CA PHE A 395 -15.75 2.12 -21.40
C PHE A 395 -15.75 3.46 -20.65
N GLU A 396 -16.73 4.33 -20.90
CA GLU A 396 -17.01 5.52 -20.09
C GLU A 396 -17.32 5.12 -18.63
N TRP A 397 -18.17 4.10 -18.42
CA TRP A 397 -18.40 3.56 -17.09
C TRP A 397 -17.11 3.02 -16.46
N MET A 398 -16.34 2.20 -17.19
CA MET A 398 -15.06 1.69 -16.67
C MET A 398 -14.11 2.82 -16.22
N GLN A 399 -14.03 3.91 -16.99
CA GLN A 399 -13.26 5.10 -16.58
C GLN A 399 -13.86 5.75 -15.32
N THR A 400 -15.17 6.01 -15.32
CA THR A 400 -15.90 6.69 -14.24
C THR A 400 -15.72 5.98 -12.90
N TYR A 401 -15.82 4.65 -12.89
CA TYR A 401 -15.73 3.84 -11.68
C TYR A 401 -14.33 3.30 -11.39
N GLY A 402 -13.31 3.70 -12.17
CA GLY A 402 -11.91 3.38 -11.88
C GLY A 402 -11.50 1.93 -12.17
N ILE A 403 -12.20 1.24 -13.06
CA ILE A 403 -11.86 -0.11 -13.56
C ILE A 403 -10.68 0.01 -14.51
N ASP A 404 -9.62 -0.80 -14.37
CA ASP A 404 -8.35 -0.59 -15.09
C ASP A 404 -8.41 -0.93 -16.58
N GLY A 405 -9.16 -1.96 -16.95
CA GLY A 405 -9.22 -2.42 -18.33
C GLY A 405 -10.11 -3.64 -18.53
N ALA A 406 -10.18 -4.10 -19.78
CA ALA A 406 -11.06 -5.18 -20.22
C ALA A 406 -10.32 -6.27 -21.02
N ALA A 407 -10.61 -7.53 -20.73
CA ALA A 407 -10.23 -8.65 -21.57
C ALA A 407 -11.37 -8.91 -22.57
N ILE A 408 -11.19 -8.51 -23.83
CA ILE A 408 -12.19 -8.76 -24.89
C ILE A 408 -12.10 -10.22 -25.31
N GLN A 409 -13.20 -10.95 -25.11
CA GLN A 409 -13.25 -12.37 -25.44
C GLN A 409 -13.42 -12.61 -26.94
N ARG A 410 -12.66 -13.57 -27.44
CA ARG A 410 -12.71 -14.11 -28.79
C ARG A 410 -13.01 -15.60 -28.68
N PHE A 411 -14.28 -15.94 -28.90
CA PHE A 411 -14.77 -17.31 -28.86
C PHE A 411 -14.26 -18.09 -30.06
N GLY A 412 -13.34 -19.01 -29.80
CA GLY A 412 -12.67 -19.79 -30.84
C GLY A 412 -13.62 -20.66 -31.67
N GLY A 413 -14.68 -21.19 -31.04
CA GLY A 413 -15.75 -21.91 -31.73
C GLY A 413 -16.49 -21.06 -32.77
N GLU A 414 -16.54 -19.74 -32.57
CA GLU A 414 -17.21 -18.80 -33.47
C GLU A 414 -16.33 -18.31 -34.62
N LEU A 415 -15.00 -18.44 -34.51
CA LEU A 415 -14.06 -17.91 -35.51
C LEU A 415 -14.20 -18.56 -36.90
N SER A 416 -14.84 -19.72 -36.97
CA SER A 416 -15.09 -20.44 -38.22
C SER A 416 -16.37 -19.95 -38.94
N ASP A 417 -17.27 -19.26 -38.23
CA ASP A 417 -18.44 -18.62 -38.83
C ASP A 417 -18.05 -17.21 -39.32
N PRO A 418 -18.17 -16.90 -40.63
CA PRO A 418 -17.75 -15.60 -41.17
C PRO A 418 -18.51 -14.40 -40.58
N ASN A 419 -19.79 -14.55 -40.26
CA ASN A 419 -20.61 -13.48 -39.71
C ASN A 419 -20.23 -13.23 -38.25
N ARG A 420 -20.05 -14.31 -37.47
CA ARG A 420 -19.58 -14.20 -36.08
C ARG A 420 -18.18 -13.61 -36.02
N LYS A 421 -17.25 -14.11 -36.83
CA LYS A 421 -15.89 -13.56 -36.88
C LYS A 421 -15.88 -12.08 -37.25
N ALA A 422 -16.65 -11.68 -38.27
CA ALA A 422 -16.74 -10.27 -38.67
C ALA A 422 -17.35 -9.38 -37.56
N GLN A 423 -18.31 -9.90 -36.79
CA GLN A 423 -18.85 -9.25 -35.60
C GLN A 423 -17.75 -9.04 -34.55
N ARG A 424 -17.03 -10.11 -34.19
CA ARG A 424 -15.94 -10.08 -33.20
C ARG A 424 -14.83 -9.11 -33.58
N ASP A 425 -14.42 -9.13 -34.84
CA ASP A 425 -13.38 -8.25 -35.37
C ASP A 425 -13.82 -6.77 -35.28
N SER A 426 -15.09 -6.49 -35.63
CA SER A 426 -15.65 -5.14 -35.54
C SER A 426 -15.75 -4.64 -34.10
N VAL A 427 -16.27 -5.46 -33.17
CA VAL A 427 -16.38 -5.09 -31.76
C VAL A 427 -15.01 -4.93 -31.13
N THR A 428 -14.03 -5.77 -31.48
CA THR A 428 -12.65 -5.63 -30.99
C THR A 428 -12.03 -4.29 -31.43
N MET A 429 -12.29 -3.83 -32.66
CA MET A 429 -11.85 -2.50 -33.11
C MET A 429 -12.55 -1.37 -32.37
N LYS A 430 -13.84 -1.50 -32.06
CA LYS A 430 -14.58 -0.52 -31.24
C LYS A 430 -14.01 -0.48 -29.81
N VAL A 431 -13.69 -1.63 -29.23
CA VAL A 431 -13.02 -1.75 -27.93
C VAL A 431 -11.66 -1.06 -27.96
N LYS A 432 -10.84 -1.25 -29.00
CA LYS A 432 -9.57 -0.53 -29.18
C LYS A 432 -9.79 0.99 -29.14
N THR A 433 -10.70 1.52 -29.94
CA THR A 433 -10.99 2.96 -30.01
C THR A 433 -11.55 3.50 -28.69
N ALA A 434 -12.47 2.78 -28.04
CA ALA A 434 -13.04 3.18 -26.76
C ALA A 434 -11.98 3.16 -25.65
N SER A 435 -11.11 2.14 -25.63
CA SER A 435 -9.99 2.03 -24.68
C SER A 435 -9.04 3.22 -24.80
N GLU A 436 -8.68 3.61 -26.02
CA GLU A 436 -7.86 4.80 -26.29
C GLU A 436 -8.56 6.09 -25.82
N THR A 437 -9.87 6.21 -26.07
CA THR A 437 -10.67 7.40 -25.73
C THR A 437 -10.83 7.59 -24.22
N TYR A 438 -11.16 6.51 -23.51
CA TYR A 438 -11.46 6.55 -22.07
C TYR A 438 -10.25 6.18 -21.20
N GLY A 439 -9.07 6.01 -21.83
CA GLY A 439 -7.82 5.73 -21.13
C GLY A 439 -7.88 4.44 -20.31
N ARG A 440 -8.49 3.39 -20.87
CA ARG A 440 -8.55 2.03 -20.29
C ARG A 440 -7.64 1.10 -21.07
N LYS A 441 -7.18 0.02 -20.45
CA LYS A 441 -6.39 -1.01 -21.13
C LYS A 441 -7.29 -2.10 -21.70
N PHE A 442 -6.85 -2.75 -22.77
CA PHE A 442 -7.52 -3.95 -23.27
C PHE A 442 -6.54 -5.00 -23.78
N TYR A 443 -6.94 -6.26 -23.75
CA TYR A 443 -6.21 -7.34 -24.42
C TYR A 443 -7.17 -8.43 -24.90
N VAL A 444 -6.70 -9.25 -25.84
CA VAL A 444 -7.44 -10.38 -26.39
C VAL A 444 -7.38 -11.57 -25.45
N MET A 445 -8.54 -12.13 -25.12
CA MET A 445 -8.70 -13.42 -24.48
C MET A 445 -9.33 -14.40 -25.47
N TYR A 446 -8.62 -15.46 -25.84
CA TYR A 446 -9.22 -16.57 -26.58
C TYR A 446 -9.96 -17.48 -25.62
N ASP A 447 -11.24 -17.72 -25.88
CA ASP A 447 -12.01 -18.77 -25.25
C ASP A 447 -12.00 -19.99 -26.18
N ILE A 448 -11.44 -21.11 -25.74
CA ILE A 448 -11.30 -22.31 -26.58
C ILE A 448 -12.48 -23.28 -26.47
N SER A 449 -13.56 -22.90 -25.78
CA SER A 449 -14.78 -23.70 -25.66
C SER A 449 -15.32 -24.11 -27.03
N GLY A 450 -15.69 -25.38 -27.16
CA GLY A 450 -16.30 -25.94 -28.36
C GLY A 450 -15.37 -25.98 -29.58
N MET A 451 -14.07 -25.68 -29.43
CA MET A 451 -13.10 -25.84 -30.52
C MET A 451 -12.71 -27.30 -30.73
N GLY A 452 -12.35 -27.64 -31.97
CA GLY A 452 -11.86 -28.97 -32.34
C GLY A 452 -10.36 -29.16 -32.08
N SER A 453 -9.83 -30.31 -32.49
CA SER A 453 -8.39 -30.63 -32.38
C SER A 453 -7.49 -29.72 -33.25
N ASP A 454 -8.06 -28.84 -34.07
CA ASP A 454 -7.34 -27.85 -34.86
C ASP A 454 -7.19 -26.49 -34.14
N PHE A 455 -7.61 -26.40 -32.87
CA PHE A 455 -7.65 -25.14 -32.13
C PHE A 455 -6.32 -24.40 -32.10
N GLY A 456 -5.19 -25.10 -31.93
CA GLY A 456 -3.86 -24.47 -31.95
C GLY A 456 -3.62 -23.71 -33.25
N THR A 457 -3.80 -24.38 -34.40
CA THR A 457 -3.63 -23.74 -35.71
C THR A 457 -4.58 -22.57 -35.96
N LYS A 458 -5.81 -22.64 -35.43
CA LYS A 458 -6.79 -21.55 -35.52
C LYS A 458 -6.38 -20.34 -34.68
N LEU A 459 -5.90 -20.54 -33.45
CA LEU A 459 -5.40 -19.46 -32.59
C LEU A 459 -4.17 -18.79 -33.22
N GLU A 460 -3.23 -19.58 -33.74
CA GLU A 460 -2.03 -19.07 -34.42
C GLU A 460 -2.38 -18.26 -35.68
N ALA A 461 -3.31 -18.77 -36.48
CA ALA A 461 -3.77 -18.11 -37.69
C ALA A 461 -4.53 -16.80 -37.39
N ASP A 462 -5.45 -16.80 -36.41
CA ASP A 462 -6.18 -15.59 -36.03
C ASP A 462 -5.24 -14.55 -35.40
N TRP A 463 -4.28 -14.98 -34.57
CA TRP A 463 -3.30 -14.07 -33.99
C TRP A 463 -2.43 -13.38 -35.06
N THR A 464 -1.89 -14.16 -36.01
CA THR A 464 -1.01 -13.64 -37.06
C THR A 464 -1.76 -12.83 -38.12
N SER A 465 -2.86 -13.37 -38.63
CA SER A 465 -3.56 -12.80 -39.79
C SER A 465 -4.57 -11.73 -39.39
N THR A 466 -5.21 -11.88 -38.23
CA THR A 466 -6.25 -10.95 -37.77
C THR A 466 -5.70 -9.98 -36.72
N ILE A 467 -5.28 -10.49 -35.56
CA ILE A 467 -4.97 -9.64 -34.39
C ILE A 467 -3.78 -8.72 -34.66
N THR A 468 -2.67 -9.29 -35.13
CA THR A 468 -1.46 -8.54 -35.45
C THR A 468 -1.43 -8.08 -36.91
N GLY A 469 -2.14 -8.78 -37.80
CA GLY A 469 -2.33 -8.44 -39.20
C GLY A 469 -3.43 -7.40 -39.44
N SER A 470 -4.59 -7.84 -39.91
CA SER A 470 -5.65 -6.96 -40.44
C SER A 470 -6.20 -5.93 -39.44
N LEU A 471 -6.30 -6.29 -38.15
CA LEU A 471 -6.74 -5.39 -37.09
C LEU A 471 -5.58 -4.56 -36.51
N ASN A 472 -4.34 -5.05 -36.64
CA ASN A 472 -3.13 -4.41 -36.13
C ASN A 472 -3.29 -3.88 -34.68
N LEU A 473 -3.88 -4.69 -33.79
CA LEU A 473 -4.29 -4.25 -32.46
C LEU A 473 -3.10 -3.83 -31.58
N LEU A 474 -1.94 -4.47 -31.78
CA LEU A 474 -0.73 -4.21 -30.99
C LEU A 474 -0.13 -2.81 -31.23
N SER A 475 -0.56 -2.12 -32.27
CA SER A 475 -0.21 -0.72 -32.52
C SER A 475 -0.91 0.27 -31.57
N SER A 476 -1.98 -0.16 -30.89
CA SER A 476 -2.70 0.68 -29.94
C SER A 476 -1.86 0.96 -28.69
N SER A 477 -1.86 2.22 -28.24
CA SER A 477 -1.31 2.59 -26.92
C SER A 477 -2.11 2.02 -25.75
N ALA A 478 -3.36 1.62 -26.01
CA ALA A 478 -4.25 1.03 -25.03
C ALA A 478 -4.16 -0.51 -24.97
N TYR A 479 -3.48 -1.17 -25.93
CA TYR A 479 -3.27 -2.61 -25.86
C TYR A 479 -2.35 -2.93 -24.68
N ALA A 480 -2.82 -3.79 -23.78
CA ALA A 480 -2.16 -4.05 -22.51
C ALA A 480 -0.79 -4.71 -22.72
N LYS A 481 0.22 -4.20 -22.01
CA LYS A 481 1.55 -4.80 -21.95
C LYS A 481 1.95 -5.11 -20.52
N GLN A 482 2.43 -6.32 -20.28
CA GLN A 482 3.02 -6.70 -18.99
C GLN A 482 4.49 -7.05 -19.22
N ASN A 483 5.40 -6.44 -18.45
CA ASN A 483 6.85 -6.57 -18.65
C ASN A 483 7.29 -6.20 -20.08
N GLY A 484 6.67 -5.16 -20.65
CA GLY A 484 6.91 -4.70 -22.02
C GLY A 484 6.33 -5.59 -23.14
N LYS A 485 5.74 -6.73 -22.80
CA LYS A 485 5.21 -7.72 -23.74
C LYS A 485 3.69 -7.56 -23.92
N PRO A 486 3.16 -7.62 -25.16
CA PRO A 486 1.72 -7.67 -25.39
C PRO A 486 1.06 -8.81 -24.63
N VAL A 487 -0.07 -8.53 -24.00
CA VAL A 487 -0.82 -9.53 -23.23
C VAL A 487 -1.75 -10.32 -24.15
N VAL A 488 -1.81 -11.63 -23.93
CA VAL A 488 -2.83 -12.52 -24.50
C VAL A 488 -3.29 -13.46 -23.40
N CYS A 489 -4.59 -13.75 -23.33
CA CYS A 489 -5.11 -14.80 -22.47
C CYS A 489 -5.65 -15.95 -23.30
N ILE A 490 -5.43 -17.18 -22.83
CA ILE A 490 -6.04 -18.40 -23.37
C ILE A 490 -6.85 -19.02 -22.24
N TRP A 491 -8.17 -18.94 -22.34
CA TRP A 491 -9.12 -19.50 -21.40
C TRP A 491 -9.58 -20.88 -21.88
N GLY A 492 -9.59 -21.85 -20.98
CA GLY A 492 -10.13 -23.19 -21.21
C GLY A 492 -9.08 -24.32 -21.26
N MET A 493 -7.78 -24.00 -21.30
CA MET A 493 -6.73 -25.04 -21.32
C MET A 493 -6.71 -25.82 -19.99
N GLY A 494 -6.92 -27.14 -20.09
CA GLY A 494 -6.87 -28.05 -18.96
C GLY A 494 -8.21 -28.45 -18.37
N PHE A 495 -9.34 -27.88 -18.81
CA PHE A 495 -10.66 -28.32 -18.34
C PHE A 495 -10.97 -29.77 -18.76
N ASN A 496 -11.53 -30.54 -17.83
CA ASN A 496 -11.85 -31.96 -18.00
C ASN A 496 -13.36 -32.20 -18.23
N ASP A 497 -13.91 -31.61 -19.29
CA ASP A 497 -15.37 -31.61 -19.56
C ASP A 497 -15.76 -32.00 -21.00
N GLY A 498 -14.78 -32.36 -21.84
CA GLY A 498 -15.00 -32.70 -23.26
C GLY A 498 -15.32 -31.50 -24.16
N GLY A 499 -15.60 -30.31 -23.61
CA GLY A 499 -15.83 -29.07 -24.34
C GLY A 499 -14.54 -28.31 -24.66
N HIS A 500 -13.42 -28.68 -24.03
CA HIS A 500 -12.13 -28.02 -24.16
C HIS A 500 -11.05 -28.93 -24.79
N PRO A 501 -10.51 -28.57 -25.97
CA PRO A 501 -9.53 -29.41 -26.68
C PRO A 501 -8.13 -29.35 -26.05
N GLY A 502 -7.22 -30.13 -26.63
CA GLY A 502 -5.79 -30.11 -26.32
C GLY A 502 -5.36 -31.15 -25.29
N ASP A 503 -4.25 -31.83 -25.60
CA ASP A 503 -3.44 -32.56 -24.63
C ASP A 503 -2.34 -31.66 -24.04
N ALA A 504 -1.58 -32.18 -23.07
CA ALA A 504 -0.56 -31.38 -22.39
C ALA A 504 0.58 -30.93 -23.33
N ALA A 505 0.99 -31.76 -24.28
CA ALA A 505 2.09 -31.42 -25.19
C ALA A 505 1.67 -30.34 -26.20
N GLU A 506 0.46 -30.47 -26.75
CA GLU A 506 -0.13 -29.48 -27.64
C GLU A 506 -0.34 -28.13 -26.95
N CYS A 507 -0.89 -28.13 -25.72
CA CYS A 507 -1.09 -26.89 -24.97
C CYS A 507 0.25 -26.17 -24.68
N ILE A 508 1.29 -26.90 -24.25
CA ILE A 508 2.64 -26.34 -24.04
C ILE A 508 3.19 -25.77 -25.34
N SER A 509 3.01 -26.47 -26.47
CA SER A 509 3.44 -26.00 -27.79
C SER A 509 2.83 -24.64 -28.12
N ILE A 510 1.51 -24.50 -27.96
CA ILE A 510 0.77 -23.27 -28.27
C ILE A 510 1.20 -22.12 -27.34
N ILE A 511 1.32 -22.38 -26.04
CA ILE A 511 1.78 -21.36 -25.07
C ILE A 511 3.17 -20.86 -25.45
N ASN A 512 4.09 -21.78 -25.79
CA ASN A 512 5.44 -21.44 -26.21
C ASN A 512 5.46 -20.69 -27.55
N TRP A 513 4.55 -21.01 -28.47
CA TRP A 513 4.39 -20.27 -29.71
C TRP A 513 4.01 -18.81 -29.44
N PHE A 514 3.02 -18.53 -28.59
CA PHE A 514 2.66 -17.15 -28.22
C PHE A 514 3.81 -16.41 -27.52
N LYS A 515 4.54 -17.11 -26.63
CA LYS A 515 5.77 -16.57 -26.02
C LYS A 515 6.84 -16.24 -27.06
N ALA A 516 7.00 -17.07 -28.10
CA ALA A 516 7.90 -16.81 -29.22
C ALA A 516 7.46 -15.61 -30.08
N GLN A 517 6.15 -15.30 -30.12
CA GLN A 517 5.64 -14.04 -30.67
C GLN A 517 5.87 -12.82 -29.76
N GLY A 518 6.60 -13.00 -28.64
CA GLY A 518 6.90 -11.94 -27.68
C GLY A 518 5.78 -11.62 -26.71
N CYS A 519 4.77 -12.49 -26.57
CA CYS A 519 3.61 -12.24 -25.70
C CYS A 519 3.90 -12.56 -24.22
N TYR A 520 3.14 -11.89 -23.36
CA TYR A 520 2.88 -12.30 -21.98
C TYR A 520 1.58 -13.11 -21.97
N VAL A 521 1.65 -14.39 -21.60
CA VAL A 521 0.54 -15.34 -21.78
C VAL A 521 -0.14 -15.64 -20.45
N ILE A 522 -1.42 -15.30 -20.34
CA ILE A 522 -2.29 -15.59 -19.19
C ILE A 522 -3.06 -16.89 -19.47
N GLY A 523 -3.05 -17.83 -18.52
CA GLY A 523 -3.90 -19.02 -18.59
C GLY A 523 -5.19 -18.83 -17.81
N GLY A 524 -6.33 -18.83 -18.50
CA GLY A 524 -7.64 -19.02 -17.89
C GLY A 524 -7.87 -20.52 -17.65
N VAL A 525 -7.63 -20.99 -16.42
CA VAL A 525 -7.46 -22.43 -16.12
C VAL A 525 -8.59 -22.96 -15.21
N PRO A 526 -8.73 -24.29 -15.07
CA PRO A 526 -9.67 -24.89 -14.13
C PRO A 526 -9.45 -24.44 -12.68
N THR A 527 -10.48 -24.57 -11.86
CA THR A 527 -10.48 -24.18 -10.45
C THR A 527 -9.38 -24.88 -9.67
N TYR A 528 -9.26 -26.20 -9.86
CA TYR A 528 -8.37 -27.07 -9.10
C TYR A 528 -7.06 -27.39 -9.85
N TRP A 529 -6.63 -26.49 -10.74
CA TRP A 529 -5.44 -26.65 -11.59
C TRP A 529 -4.17 -27.07 -10.83
N ARG A 530 -3.93 -26.52 -9.61
CA ARG A 530 -2.75 -26.83 -8.80
C ARG A 530 -2.72 -28.28 -8.34
N ASP A 531 -3.89 -28.88 -8.15
CA ASP A 531 -4.09 -30.24 -7.66
C ASP A 531 -4.53 -31.18 -8.80
N CYS A 532 -4.15 -30.90 -10.06
CA CYS A 532 -4.58 -31.69 -11.22
C CYS A 532 -4.24 -33.19 -11.15
N ASP A 533 -3.21 -33.56 -10.39
CA ASP A 533 -2.74 -34.93 -10.18
C ASP A 533 -3.09 -35.48 -8.79
N ASN A 534 -3.79 -34.70 -7.97
CA ASN A 534 -4.09 -35.01 -6.58
C ASN A 534 -5.60 -34.90 -6.30
N ALA A 535 -6.02 -35.39 -5.12
CA ALA A 535 -7.36 -35.12 -4.63
C ALA A 535 -7.50 -33.62 -4.29
N HIS A 536 -8.64 -33.03 -4.63
CA HIS A 536 -8.90 -31.63 -4.31
C HIS A 536 -9.04 -31.42 -2.79
N PRO A 537 -8.58 -30.29 -2.25
CA PRO A 537 -8.49 -30.05 -0.80
C PRO A 537 -9.84 -29.75 -0.13
N LEU A 538 -10.91 -29.60 -0.92
CA LEU A 538 -12.28 -29.31 -0.47
C LEU A 538 -13.22 -30.52 -0.62
N ALA A 539 -12.78 -31.72 -0.26
CA ALA A 539 -13.54 -32.98 -0.42
C ALA A 539 -14.96 -32.98 0.21
N SER A 540 -15.23 -32.07 1.14
CA SER A 540 -16.54 -31.89 1.77
C SER A 540 -17.47 -30.91 1.04
N ASP A 541 -16.99 -30.19 0.03
CA ASP A 541 -17.81 -29.34 -0.84
C ASP A 541 -18.52 -30.20 -1.89
N PRO A 542 -19.86 -30.26 -1.90
CA PRO A 542 -20.61 -31.04 -2.88
C PRO A 542 -20.44 -30.55 -4.33
N GLY A 543 -19.97 -29.32 -4.54
CA GLY A 543 -19.66 -28.77 -5.85
C GLY A 543 -18.23 -29.06 -6.33
N ALA A 544 -17.40 -29.66 -5.48
CA ALA A 544 -16.00 -29.82 -5.78
C ALA A 544 -15.74 -31.13 -6.53
N THR A 545 -15.39 -30.96 -7.80
CA THR A 545 -14.97 -32.01 -8.73
C THR A 545 -13.63 -31.59 -9.30
N ASN A 546 -12.68 -32.52 -9.46
CA ASN A 546 -11.41 -32.18 -10.10
C ASN A 546 -11.70 -31.85 -11.57
N ASP A 547 -11.82 -30.56 -11.86
CA ASP A 547 -12.17 -30.00 -13.16
C ASP A 547 -10.94 -29.82 -14.05
N SER A 548 -9.76 -30.20 -13.56
CA SER A 548 -8.51 -30.22 -14.31
C SER A 548 -8.20 -31.61 -14.87
N LYS A 549 -7.69 -31.65 -16.10
CA LYS A 549 -7.06 -32.82 -16.70
C LYS A 549 -5.81 -33.21 -15.90
N THR A 550 -5.61 -34.51 -15.68
CA THR A 550 -4.38 -35.06 -15.07
C THR A 550 -3.18 -34.89 -16.02
N GLY A 551 -2.00 -34.65 -15.46
CA GLY A 551 -0.72 -34.45 -16.18
C GLY A 551 -0.48 -33.02 -16.68
N PHE A 552 -1.35 -32.06 -16.31
CA PHE A 552 -1.31 -30.69 -16.83
C PHE A 552 -0.42 -29.73 -16.04
N GLN A 553 0.23 -30.15 -14.96
CA GLN A 553 1.01 -29.23 -14.11
C GLN A 553 2.10 -28.46 -14.88
N ASN A 554 2.74 -29.12 -15.87
CA ASN A 554 3.74 -28.47 -16.72
C ASN A 554 3.12 -27.49 -17.73
N VAL A 555 1.86 -27.70 -18.14
CA VAL A 555 1.09 -26.74 -18.94
C VAL A 555 0.87 -25.48 -18.12
N TYR A 556 0.42 -25.62 -16.87
CA TYR A 556 0.16 -24.47 -15.99
C TYR A 556 1.43 -23.67 -15.71
N LYS A 557 2.55 -24.34 -15.42
CA LYS A 557 3.87 -23.69 -15.28
C LYS A 557 4.36 -22.98 -16.54
N ALA A 558 3.82 -23.33 -17.72
CA ALA A 558 4.19 -22.68 -18.96
C ALA A 558 3.56 -21.30 -19.12
N PHE A 559 2.54 -20.91 -18.35
CA PHE A 559 1.98 -19.56 -18.41
C PHE A 559 2.87 -18.52 -17.72
N ASN A 560 2.63 -17.23 -18.00
CA ASN A 560 3.21 -16.13 -17.24
C ASN A 560 2.33 -15.76 -16.03
N MET A 561 1.01 -15.88 -16.19
CA MET A 561 0.03 -15.63 -15.15
C MET A 561 -1.03 -16.72 -15.15
N ILE A 562 -1.48 -17.12 -13.96
CA ILE A 562 -2.62 -18.01 -13.77
C ILE A 562 -3.85 -17.23 -13.33
N GLN A 563 -4.97 -17.49 -14.02
CA GLN A 563 -6.29 -16.93 -13.75
C GLN A 563 -7.31 -18.09 -13.63
N PRO A 564 -7.48 -18.69 -12.44
CA PRO A 564 -8.34 -19.86 -12.28
C PRO A 564 -9.81 -19.45 -12.25
N TRP A 565 -10.66 -20.18 -12.97
CA TRP A 565 -12.08 -19.91 -13.05
C TRP A 565 -12.81 -20.23 -11.74
N MET A 566 -13.62 -19.30 -11.24
CA MET A 566 -14.30 -19.43 -9.94
C MET A 566 -15.83 -19.34 -10.02
N VAL A 567 -16.38 -18.89 -11.15
CA VAL A 567 -17.84 -18.74 -11.34
C VAL A 567 -18.52 -20.10 -11.20
N GLY A 568 -19.60 -20.14 -10.40
CA GLY A 568 -20.34 -21.36 -10.12
C GLY A 568 -19.64 -22.35 -9.16
N ARG A 569 -18.41 -22.05 -8.73
CA ARG A 569 -17.63 -22.86 -7.77
C ARG A 569 -17.75 -22.31 -6.35
N ILE A 570 -17.58 -21.01 -6.19
CA ILE A 570 -17.78 -20.33 -4.90
C ILE A 570 -19.29 -20.07 -4.71
N ARG A 571 -19.91 -20.65 -3.68
CA ARG A 571 -21.38 -20.66 -3.47
C ARG A 571 -21.81 -19.95 -2.18
N GLY A 572 -21.24 -18.78 -1.91
CA GLY A 572 -21.59 -17.93 -0.76
C GLY A 572 -20.38 -17.53 0.10
N ILE A 573 -20.66 -16.93 1.26
CA ILE A 573 -19.63 -16.32 2.15
C ILE A 573 -19.08 -17.32 3.17
N THR A 574 -19.92 -18.21 3.71
CA THR A 574 -19.55 -19.21 4.73
C THR A 574 -19.96 -20.64 4.35
N GLY A 575 -19.28 -21.66 4.86
CA GLY A 575 -19.58 -23.08 4.57
C GLY A 575 -18.59 -23.75 3.61
N ALA A 576 -18.83 -25.01 3.24
CA ALA A 576 -17.86 -25.84 2.53
C ALA A 576 -17.37 -25.24 1.21
N GLY A 577 -18.29 -24.78 0.34
CA GLY A 577 -17.99 -24.14 -0.95
C GLY A 577 -17.92 -22.61 -0.89
N SER A 578 -17.59 -22.04 0.26
CA SER A 578 -17.63 -20.59 0.47
C SER A 578 -16.35 -19.85 0.08
N ALA A 579 -16.46 -18.55 -0.12
CA ALA A 579 -15.33 -17.68 -0.40
C ALA A 579 -14.24 -17.74 0.69
N ASP A 580 -14.61 -17.90 1.98
CA ASP A 580 -13.65 -18.05 3.08
C ASP A 580 -12.88 -19.38 3.04
N ASN A 581 -13.54 -20.47 2.64
CA ASN A 581 -12.88 -21.75 2.42
C ASN A 581 -11.99 -21.70 1.17
N PHE A 582 -12.46 -21.11 0.08
CA PHE A 582 -11.67 -20.93 -1.12
C PHE A 582 -10.42 -20.10 -0.85
N LYS A 583 -10.50 -19.04 -0.03
CA LYS A 583 -9.31 -18.31 0.45
C LYS A 583 -8.28 -19.25 1.08
N THR A 584 -8.74 -20.09 2.01
CA THR A 584 -7.87 -20.92 2.85
C THR A 584 -7.25 -22.08 2.09
N TYR A 585 -8.05 -22.77 1.27
CA TYR A 585 -7.68 -24.06 0.68
C TYR A 585 -7.33 -24.00 -0.80
N ILE A 586 -7.74 -22.94 -1.51
CA ILE A 586 -7.53 -22.79 -2.96
C ILE A 586 -6.67 -21.57 -3.26
N ILE A 587 -7.19 -20.36 -3.08
CA ILE A 587 -6.59 -19.09 -3.52
C ILE A 587 -5.25 -18.83 -2.83
N GLY A 588 -5.16 -19.01 -1.50
CA GLY A 588 -3.90 -18.85 -0.76
C GLY A 588 -2.81 -19.81 -1.21
N PRO A 589 -3.06 -21.14 -1.21
CA PRO A 589 -2.11 -22.13 -1.75
C PRO A 589 -1.74 -21.92 -3.22
N ASP A 590 -2.70 -21.55 -4.07
CA ASP A 590 -2.46 -21.25 -5.49
C ASP A 590 -1.55 -20.04 -5.67
N TYR A 591 -1.81 -18.97 -4.91
CA TYR A 591 -0.97 -17.78 -4.93
C TYR A 591 0.46 -18.11 -4.49
N ASN A 592 0.63 -18.84 -3.38
CA ASN A 592 1.95 -19.28 -2.91
C ASN A 592 2.66 -20.15 -3.97
N TYR A 593 1.93 -21.04 -4.64
CA TYR A 593 2.48 -21.84 -5.72
C TYR A 593 2.99 -20.98 -6.87
N CYS A 594 2.20 -19.99 -7.29
CA CYS A 594 2.59 -19.06 -8.34
C CYS A 594 3.85 -18.27 -7.95
N GLN A 595 3.92 -17.76 -6.72
CA GLN A 595 5.10 -17.04 -6.21
C GLN A 595 6.37 -17.92 -6.26
N VAL A 596 6.30 -19.16 -5.79
CA VAL A 596 7.45 -20.09 -5.79
C VAL A 596 7.91 -20.46 -7.20
N ASN A 597 7.00 -20.45 -8.19
CA ASN A 597 7.30 -20.82 -9.57
C ASN A 597 7.47 -19.61 -10.50
N GLY A 598 7.54 -18.38 -9.96
CA GLY A 598 7.75 -17.16 -10.76
C GLY A 598 6.61 -16.85 -11.72
N MET A 599 5.38 -17.19 -11.34
CA MET A 599 4.15 -16.87 -12.09
C MET A 599 3.40 -15.77 -11.35
N ASP A 600 2.80 -14.85 -12.12
CA ASP A 600 1.83 -13.92 -11.56
C ASP A 600 0.47 -14.63 -11.35
N TYR A 601 -0.41 -14.06 -10.53
CA TYR A 601 -1.70 -14.67 -10.20
C TYR A 601 -2.81 -13.62 -10.11
N ALA A 602 -3.95 -13.90 -10.75
CA ALA A 602 -5.15 -13.07 -10.67
C ALA A 602 -6.36 -13.97 -10.43
N PRO A 603 -6.89 -14.04 -9.19
CA PRO A 603 -8.11 -14.80 -8.93
C PRO A 603 -9.30 -14.17 -9.67
N VAL A 604 -10.24 -15.02 -10.06
CA VAL A 604 -11.54 -14.60 -10.61
C VAL A 604 -12.49 -14.26 -9.46
N ILE A 605 -13.11 -13.08 -9.51
CA ILE A 605 -14.13 -12.58 -8.58
C ILE A 605 -15.40 -12.31 -9.39
N PHE A 606 -16.58 -12.61 -8.84
CA PHE A 606 -17.85 -12.43 -9.53
C PHE A 606 -18.97 -11.95 -8.59
N PRO A 607 -19.98 -11.21 -9.11
CA PRO A 607 -20.98 -10.57 -8.26
C PRO A 607 -22.05 -11.52 -7.73
N GLY A 608 -22.25 -12.65 -8.40
CA GLY A 608 -23.28 -13.66 -8.17
C GLY A 608 -23.51 -14.42 -9.49
N PHE A 609 -24.41 -15.39 -9.51
CA PHE A 609 -24.61 -16.25 -10.68
C PHE A 609 -26.01 -16.85 -10.70
N ALA A 610 -26.65 -16.87 -11.86
CA ALA A 610 -27.86 -17.64 -12.13
C ALA A 610 -28.10 -17.73 -13.64
N TRP A 611 -28.81 -18.76 -14.06
CA TRP A 611 -29.07 -19.08 -15.47
C TRP A 611 -30.42 -19.79 -15.64
N SER A 612 -31.35 -19.50 -14.73
CA SER A 612 -32.68 -20.09 -14.71
C SER A 612 -33.38 -19.86 -16.04
N ASN A 613 -33.22 -18.67 -16.62
CA ASN A 613 -33.80 -18.32 -17.91
C ASN A 613 -33.26 -19.16 -19.08
N MET A 614 -31.94 -19.34 -19.20
CA MET A 614 -31.33 -20.18 -20.24
C MET A 614 -31.73 -21.66 -20.12
N HIS A 615 -31.99 -22.10 -18.89
CA HIS A 615 -32.37 -23.48 -18.57
C HIS A 615 -33.89 -23.66 -18.39
N ASN A 616 -34.71 -22.76 -18.94
CA ASN A 616 -36.18 -22.87 -18.91
C ASN A 616 -36.76 -23.09 -17.50
N GLY A 617 -36.17 -22.47 -16.48
CA GLY A 617 -36.57 -22.56 -15.08
C GLY A 617 -36.17 -23.85 -14.38
N THR A 618 -35.40 -24.75 -15.02
CA THR A 618 -34.97 -26.02 -14.41
C THR A 618 -33.83 -25.84 -13.41
N THR A 619 -33.07 -24.75 -13.51
CA THR A 619 -32.07 -24.35 -12.52
C THR A 619 -32.62 -23.26 -11.60
N PRO A 620 -32.12 -23.13 -10.36
CA PRO A 620 -32.61 -22.14 -9.41
C PRO A 620 -32.49 -20.71 -9.93
N LYS A 621 -33.51 -19.90 -9.64
CA LYS A 621 -33.42 -18.44 -9.75
C LYS A 621 -32.47 -17.92 -8.67
N ASN A 622 -31.66 -16.91 -9.00
CA ASN A 622 -30.68 -16.33 -8.07
C ASN A 622 -29.81 -17.42 -7.39
N GLU A 623 -29.32 -18.40 -8.17
CA GLU A 623 -28.65 -19.62 -7.68
C GLU A 623 -27.49 -19.33 -6.71
N ILE A 624 -26.68 -18.32 -7.04
CA ILE A 624 -25.64 -17.75 -6.17
C ILE A 624 -26.02 -16.29 -5.94
N PRO A 625 -26.70 -15.98 -4.82
CA PRO A 625 -27.13 -14.63 -4.49
C PRO A 625 -25.98 -13.63 -4.48
N ARG A 626 -26.26 -12.41 -4.94
CA ARG A 626 -25.25 -11.35 -4.92
C ARG A 626 -25.03 -10.76 -3.53
N LEU A 627 -25.97 -11.03 -2.63
CA LEU A 627 -26.05 -10.54 -1.27
C LEU A 627 -25.80 -9.03 -1.24
N HIS A 628 -26.48 -8.31 -2.15
CA HIS A 628 -26.38 -6.86 -2.27
C HIS A 628 -24.94 -6.31 -2.29
N GLY A 629 -23.96 -7.10 -2.74
CA GLY A 629 -22.54 -6.72 -2.82
C GLY A 629 -21.62 -7.45 -1.85
N ASP A 630 -22.13 -7.97 -0.74
CA ASP A 630 -21.34 -8.66 0.28
C ASP A 630 -20.62 -9.88 -0.27
N PHE A 631 -21.24 -10.63 -1.18
CA PHE A 631 -20.64 -11.81 -1.79
C PHE A 631 -19.40 -11.47 -2.62
N MET A 632 -19.50 -10.46 -3.49
CA MET A 632 -18.39 -10.00 -4.33
C MET A 632 -17.28 -9.36 -3.48
N TRP A 633 -17.68 -8.56 -2.49
CA TRP A 633 -16.75 -7.88 -1.59
C TRP A 633 -15.97 -8.88 -0.73
N ASN A 634 -16.61 -9.91 -0.19
CA ASN A 634 -15.93 -10.92 0.61
C ASN A 634 -14.83 -11.65 -0.19
N GLN A 635 -15.09 -12.01 -1.45
CA GLN A 635 -14.05 -12.56 -2.34
C GLN A 635 -12.87 -11.60 -2.53
N ALA A 636 -13.14 -10.31 -2.75
CA ALA A 636 -12.11 -9.28 -2.90
C ALA A 636 -11.33 -9.02 -1.61
N TYR A 637 -12.01 -8.97 -0.47
CA TYR A 637 -11.39 -8.82 0.85
C TYR A 637 -10.48 -10.03 1.16
N ASN A 638 -10.94 -11.23 0.83
CA ASN A 638 -10.16 -12.45 0.98
C ASN A 638 -8.91 -12.45 0.09
N THR A 639 -9.03 -11.99 -1.14
CA THR A 639 -7.91 -11.75 -2.06
C THR A 639 -6.92 -10.73 -1.48
N ALA A 640 -7.40 -9.58 -1.03
CA ALA A 640 -6.58 -8.49 -0.50
C ALA A 640 -5.82 -8.88 0.79
N THR A 641 -6.45 -9.68 1.66
CA THR A 641 -5.83 -10.15 2.92
C THR A 641 -4.73 -11.19 2.71
N LEU A 642 -4.72 -11.88 1.56
CA LEU A 642 -3.59 -12.72 1.13
C LEU A 642 -2.42 -11.92 0.52
N GLY A 643 -2.58 -10.60 0.37
CA GLY A 643 -1.57 -9.74 -0.26
C GLY A 643 -1.61 -9.75 -1.79
N ILE A 644 -2.64 -10.34 -2.39
CA ILE A 644 -2.84 -10.33 -3.84
C ILE A 644 -3.42 -8.96 -4.24
N THR A 645 -2.84 -8.36 -5.28
CA THR A 645 -3.19 -7.00 -5.74
C THR A 645 -3.83 -6.96 -7.13
N SER A 646 -3.87 -8.11 -7.82
CA SER A 646 -4.51 -8.26 -9.14
C SER A 646 -5.81 -9.04 -9.00
N ALA A 647 -6.80 -8.77 -9.85
CA ALA A 647 -8.01 -9.59 -9.94
C ALA A 647 -8.61 -9.53 -11.34
N TYR A 648 -9.31 -10.61 -11.69
CA TYR A 648 -10.19 -10.63 -12.86
C TYR A 648 -11.64 -10.65 -12.39
N ILE A 649 -12.47 -9.73 -12.89
CA ILE A 649 -13.91 -9.73 -12.60
C ILE A 649 -14.63 -10.46 -13.73
N ALA A 650 -15.31 -11.54 -13.37
CA ALA A 650 -16.26 -12.24 -14.22
C ALA A 650 -17.68 -11.78 -13.85
N MET A 651 -18.34 -10.92 -14.62
CA MET A 651 -17.93 -10.30 -15.89
C MET A 651 -18.46 -8.87 -16.00
N PHE A 652 -17.98 -8.10 -16.98
CA PHE A 652 -18.55 -6.78 -17.25
C PHE A 652 -20.00 -6.89 -17.75
N ASP A 653 -20.23 -7.53 -18.89
CA ASP A 653 -21.51 -7.57 -19.61
C ASP A 653 -22.10 -8.97 -19.79
N GLU A 654 -21.75 -9.95 -18.96
CA GLU A 654 -22.36 -11.30 -19.01
C GLU A 654 -23.77 -11.30 -18.39
N TYR A 655 -24.75 -10.79 -19.15
CA TYR A 655 -26.16 -10.79 -18.75
C TYR A 655 -26.76 -12.21 -18.79
N ASP A 656 -26.18 -13.10 -19.61
CA ASP A 656 -26.60 -14.49 -19.82
C ASP A 656 -26.66 -15.27 -18.50
N GLU A 657 -25.54 -15.29 -17.78
CA GLU A 657 -25.33 -16.03 -16.52
C GLU A 657 -25.52 -15.20 -15.24
N GLY A 658 -26.03 -13.98 -15.38
CA GLY A 658 -26.27 -13.11 -14.23
C GLY A 658 -24.99 -12.67 -13.51
N THR A 659 -23.82 -12.74 -14.16
CA THR A 659 -22.52 -12.31 -13.59
C THR A 659 -22.12 -10.89 -14.01
N ALA A 660 -22.92 -10.20 -14.83
CA ALA A 660 -22.69 -8.81 -15.23
C ALA A 660 -22.57 -7.85 -14.03
N ILE A 661 -21.52 -7.03 -14.03
CA ILE A 661 -21.40 -5.83 -13.19
C ILE A 661 -21.90 -4.56 -13.89
N ALA A 662 -22.11 -4.60 -15.21
CA ALA A 662 -22.71 -3.53 -15.98
C ALA A 662 -24.13 -3.22 -15.48
N LYS A 663 -24.63 -2.02 -15.79
CA LYS A 663 -25.87 -1.53 -15.22
C LYS A 663 -27.05 -2.44 -15.54
N ALA A 664 -27.85 -2.73 -14.51
CA ALA A 664 -28.96 -3.68 -14.55
C ALA A 664 -30.20 -3.14 -13.85
N ALA A 665 -31.33 -3.81 -14.07
CA ALA A 665 -32.61 -3.50 -13.45
C ALA A 665 -32.50 -3.51 -11.92
N GLU A 666 -32.77 -2.37 -11.31
CA GLU A 666 -32.69 -2.14 -9.87
C GLU A 666 -33.72 -3.00 -9.14
N ASP A 667 -34.95 -3.00 -9.64
CA ASP A 667 -36.08 -3.69 -9.06
C ASP A 667 -37.13 -4.09 -10.12
N SER A 668 -38.24 -4.67 -9.64
CA SER A 668 -39.35 -5.12 -10.48
C SER A 668 -39.95 -4.03 -11.40
N SER A 669 -39.79 -2.74 -11.10
CA SER A 669 -40.27 -1.64 -11.94
C SER A 669 -39.54 -1.57 -13.29
N MET A 670 -38.32 -2.12 -13.36
CA MET A 670 -37.42 -2.07 -14.50
C MET A 670 -37.39 -3.36 -15.34
N ILE A 671 -38.25 -4.34 -15.04
CA ILE A 671 -38.33 -5.59 -15.81
C ILE A 671 -39.72 -5.78 -16.44
N PRO A 672 -39.85 -6.57 -17.52
CA PRO A 672 -41.14 -6.89 -18.11
C PRO A 672 -42.09 -7.62 -17.15
N THR A 673 -43.39 -7.34 -17.25
CA THR A 673 -44.39 -7.93 -16.33
C THR A 673 -44.78 -9.39 -16.64
N ASN A 674 -44.33 -9.95 -17.76
CA ASN A 674 -44.74 -11.27 -18.25
C ASN A 674 -43.59 -12.27 -18.42
N GLN A 675 -42.40 -11.96 -17.91
CA GLN A 675 -41.23 -12.83 -17.91
C GLN A 675 -40.40 -12.55 -16.65
N TYR A 676 -39.83 -13.60 -16.05
CA TYR A 676 -38.90 -13.44 -14.94
C TYR A 676 -37.53 -12.96 -15.46
N PHE A 677 -36.95 -12.01 -14.74
CA PHE A 677 -35.55 -11.62 -14.81
C PHE A 677 -35.05 -11.33 -13.40
N LEU A 678 -33.78 -11.62 -13.15
CA LEU A 678 -33.11 -11.22 -11.92
C LEU A 678 -33.00 -9.68 -11.87
N THR A 679 -33.18 -9.12 -10.67
CA THR A 679 -33.03 -7.68 -10.36
C THR A 679 -32.00 -7.50 -9.25
N LEU A 680 -31.44 -6.30 -9.12
CA LEU A 680 -30.41 -6.04 -8.10
C LEU A 680 -30.96 -6.09 -6.67
N ASP A 681 -32.26 -5.83 -6.48
CA ASP A 681 -32.95 -5.93 -5.19
C ASP A 681 -33.44 -7.35 -4.82
N ALA A 682 -33.11 -8.37 -5.62
CA ALA A 682 -33.59 -9.74 -5.41
C ALA A 682 -33.21 -10.34 -4.04
N ASP A 683 -32.20 -9.77 -3.39
CA ASP A 683 -31.73 -10.16 -2.04
C ASP A 683 -32.42 -9.37 -0.91
N GLY A 684 -33.42 -8.56 -1.22
CA GLY A 684 -34.23 -7.80 -0.26
C GLY A 684 -33.68 -6.42 0.12
N ILE A 685 -32.56 -5.99 -0.48
CA ILE A 685 -31.98 -4.66 -0.32
C ILE A 685 -31.85 -4.02 -1.70
N HIS A 686 -32.44 -2.83 -1.86
CA HIS A 686 -32.34 -2.08 -3.10
C HIS A 686 -30.88 -1.68 -3.36
N CYS A 687 -30.41 -1.87 -4.59
CA CYS A 687 -29.11 -1.39 -5.05
C CYS A 687 -29.34 -0.58 -6.34
N THR A 688 -28.75 0.61 -6.42
CA THR A 688 -28.80 1.40 -7.66
C THR A 688 -28.19 0.66 -8.84
N SER A 689 -28.60 1.00 -10.06
CA SER A 689 -28.16 0.31 -11.29
C SER A 689 -26.64 0.29 -11.48
N ASP A 690 -25.93 1.28 -10.95
CA ASP A 690 -24.47 1.39 -11.02
C ASP A 690 -23.73 0.79 -9.82
N PHE A 691 -24.44 0.19 -8.86
CA PHE A 691 -23.88 -0.28 -7.60
C PHE A 691 -22.67 -1.21 -7.80
N TYR A 692 -22.77 -2.20 -8.69
CA TYR A 692 -21.68 -3.16 -8.93
C TYR A 692 -20.48 -2.55 -9.66
N LEU A 693 -20.67 -1.45 -10.39
CA LEU A 693 -19.57 -0.68 -10.95
C LEU A 693 -18.84 0.11 -9.84
N ARG A 694 -19.59 0.78 -8.95
CA ARG A 694 -19.03 1.46 -7.77
C ARG A 694 -18.29 0.48 -6.86
N LEU A 695 -18.88 -0.68 -6.59
CA LEU A 695 -18.27 -1.76 -5.82
C LEU A 695 -16.96 -2.25 -6.44
N THR A 696 -16.93 -2.44 -7.77
CA THR A 696 -15.69 -2.81 -8.48
C THR A 696 -14.62 -1.73 -8.36
N GLY A 697 -15.01 -0.45 -8.38
CA GLY A 697 -14.12 0.68 -8.12
C GLY A 697 -13.51 0.64 -6.72
N ASP A 698 -14.31 0.34 -5.69
CA ASP A 698 -13.83 0.23 -4.32
C ASP A 698 -12.96 -1.03 -4.11
N ILE A 699 -13.29 -2.15 -4.76
CA ILE A 699 -12.42 -3.35 -4.83
C ILE A 699 -11.07 -2.98 -5.43
N THR A 700 -11.06 -2.21 -6.53
CA THR A 700 -9.84 -1.75 -7.18
C THR A 700 -8.99 -0.90 -6.25
N LYS A 701 -9.60 0.03 -5.50
CA LYS A 701 -8.90 0.84 -4.50
C LYS A 701 -8.34 -0.03 -3.37
N MET A 702 -9.10 -1.01 -2.87
CA MET A 702 -8.67 -1.89 -1.78
C MET A 702 -7.47 -2.75 -2.18
N LEU A 703 -7.52 -3.38 -3.36
CA LEU A 703 -6.42 -4.21 -3.87
C LEU A 703 -5.15 -3.39 -4.13
N LYS A 704 -5.29 -2.11 -4.47
CA LYS A 704 -4.17 -1.15 -4.62
C LYS A 704 -3.69 -0.53 -3.30
N GLY A 705 -4.33 -0.85 -2.17
CA GLY A 705 -4.01 -0.27 -0.86
C GLY A 705 -4.38 1.21 -0.72
N LEU A 706 -5.27 1.73 -1.56
CA LEU A 706 -5.75 3.12 -1.52
C LEU A 706 -6.87 3.34 -0.49
N ILE A 707 -7.51 2.26 -0.05
CA ILE A 707 -8.46 2.26 1.08
C ILE A 707 -8.12 1.10 2.02
N PRO A 708 -8.52 1.16 3.31
CA PRO A 708 -8.29 0.08 4.26
C PRO A 708 -8.97 -1.23 3.83
N LYS A 709 -8.36 -2.36 4.21
CA LYS A 709 -8.94 -3.70 4.01
C LYS A 709 -9.97 -3.96 5.10
N THR A 710 -11.25 -3.74 4.81
CA THR A 710 -12.36 -4.00 5.74
C THR A 710 -13.25 -5.12 5.23
N SER A 711 -13.80 -5.94 6.13
CA SER A 711 -14.70 -7.05 5.75
C SER A 711 -16.06 -6.58 5.25
N THR A 712 -16.44 -5.33 5.53
CA THR A 712 -17.66 -4.69 5.04
C THR A 712 -17.32 -3.72 3.90
N HIS A 713 -18.13 -3.72 2.84
CA HIS A 713 -17.91 -2.82 1.72
C HIS A 713 -18.29 -1.37 2.06
N PRO A 714 -17.53 -0.37 1.57
CA PRO A 714 -17.87 1.04 1.75
C PRO A 714 -18.94 1.53 0.76
N THR A 715 -19.31 0.72 -0.24
CA THR A 715 -20.26 1.07 -1.29
C THR A 715 -21.65 1.31 -0.72
N ALA A 716 -22.19 2.52 -0.87
CA ALA A 716 -23.57 2.83 -0.50
C ALA A 716 -24.56 2.14 -1.45
N HIS A 717 -25.66 1.61 -0.90
CA HIS A 717 -26.74 0.99 -1.66
C HIS A 717 -27.54 1.98 -2.50
#